data_AF-A0A8H7P934-F1
#
_entry.id   AF-A0A8H7P934-F1
#
_cell.length_a   1.000
_cell.length_b   1.000
_cell.length_c   1.000
_cell.angle_alpha   90.00
_cell.angle_beta   90.00
_cell.angle_gamma   90.00
#
_symmetry.space_group_name_H-M   'P 1'
#
loop_
_entity.id
_entity.type
_entity.pdbx_description
1 polymer ?
#
loop_
_entity_poly.entity_id
_entity_poly.type
_entity_poly.pdbx_seq_one_letter_code
_entity_poly.pdbx_strand_id
1 'polypeptide(L)'
;MVSNIYIRTQNSWYILDQPLDSYYPFFIDFWIKHRLLHLTISSSLADPTTTTDQFVELLAVTPESSDEVGIALRFLSRELGEQDLNADDTRAYIESMIQMLCADDPQLRRALSHVPLICSLVELNVSSQSGKKESATHKERIKKTFKDIEKNVLLHRERTIVTPTVARIAGDLFVQTLKVTGESLEEKASDDNGMEFDVAPVHYTDPARIEWVPTSRIAPYYYKSVIVDGVKYSACYLTFVNYMIQNANFQFCQIAYMFERQETLKCKYGSKPVTRKYFHARWLQHGSQMLLQETAHPNGLFYLNECDDLPVECIYRRCNLRVLGPDEPEPIEEPSDLFFARMIWDSTQAALVNVTDQDIQAAIGQATWTPCSDGGISRFGIDYHVHDFVYVMPHSSSSNAALFEIGQLVNLILDADSHVLEVEVRWYKRYDLVVQKCPDDDDDDDDDDDDDDDTSSRVVSDNRRLYRTREYETINADRIQGKAYVAFIESRDRRDEWLQHDDHFYTDLYTNNSIAQSLDDLHTLTKSIPQCLVCRQQRIDQLESEVEVLDRKGPLRGLELFAGLELSGFVQTKWAVEFSPGAALTFQENHTNAIVYNQDSNILLKHALAAHEGNNPEPLLSLREDERHELPPMPTQGEVDFIYGGRQVGRAIVGGIKMGVVKFIIRALVCLGYQVHFKVVDAGHYGAAQSRRRVIFWGAKQGVPLPKFPKPMHDLTKRSFHSFKLPTGEVLKPVTWSIRHKESGQSNHQCVPLLPVTVNDAIADLNRFQRVNPFNEIRPGPKDLDEIGLRLAKGIRRFDAVPSLEPRLAGFTDPVPYAHPPMSRYQLWIRQGAGAEVTHHYTRLFPARIVERVVRVPLTPNANHEGLPAKLRVGRLFESSGDARKRYDRVYGRIDGDHIFQTALTTVAPNSKVGRVLHPNQKRILTVRECARAQGFPDKYEFHSVNTKLSDRVADQHRQIGNAVPVPLGLALGKELGKALMLYWDQQDVNVSERSLSPEV
;
A
#
# COMPACT_ATOMS: atom_id res chain seq x y z
N MET A 1 5.98 2.53 -37.94
CA MET A 1 6.12 2.68 -39.41
C MET A 1 6.82 4.00 -39.63
N VAL A 2 7.98 3.98 -40.31
CA VAL A 2 8.80 5.16 -40.63
C VAL A 2 7.96 6.16 -41.43
N SER A 3 8.04 7.45 -41.09
CA SER A 3 7.33 8.52 -41.80
C SER A 3 7.94 8.73 -43.18
N ASN A 4 7.57 7.87 -44.13
CA ASN A 4 7.95 8.01 -45.52
C ASN A 4 7.38 9.33 -46.08
N ILE A 5 8.21 10.13 -46.74
CA ILE A 5 7.75 11.32 -47.48
C ILE A 5 7.31 10.87 -48.86
N TYR A 6 6.11 11.26 -49.27
CA TYR A 6 5.55 10.88 -50.57
C TYR A 6 5.49 12.09 -51.51
N ILE A 7 5.97 11.93 -52.73
CA ILE A 7 5.72 12.89 -53.81
C ILE A 7 4.65 12.32 -54.72
N ARG A 8 3.56 13.06 -54.91
CA ARG A 8 2.56 12.75 -55.91
C ARG A 8 2.81 13.58 -57.16
N THR A 9 2.96 12.90 -58.29
CA THR A 9 2.94 13.52 -59.61
C THR A 9 1.62 13.21 -60.31
N GLN A 10 1.40 13.78 -61.50
CA GLN A 10 0.25 13.43 -62.34
C GLN A 10 0.23 11.93 -62.70
N ASN A 11 1.37 11.24 -62.67
CA ASN A 11 1.51 9.87 -63.18
C ASN A 11 1.72 8.82 -62.09
N SER A 12 2.30 9.16 -60.93
CA SER A 12 2.69 8.18 -59.90
C SER A 12 2.94 8.82 -58.53
N TRP A 13 2.94 7.96 -57.50
CA TRP A 13 3.43 8.27 -56.15
C TRP A 13 4.86 7.76 -56.00
N TYR A 14 5.74 8.60 -55.47
CA TYR A 14 7.12 8.26 -55.15
C TYR A 14 7.32 8.28 -53.65
N ILE A 15 7.93 7.24 -53.12
CA ILE A 15 8.34 7.17 -51.71
C ILE A 15 9.80 7.62 -51.65
N LEU A 16 10.07 8.74 -50.99
CA LEU A 16 11.43 9.27 -50.87
C LEU A 16 12.20 8.49 -49.79
N ASP A 17 13.44 8.13 -50.13
CA ASP A 17 14.39 7.51 -49.21
C ASP A 17 15.48 8.53 -48.81
N GLN A 18 16.72 8.39 -49.27
CA GLN A 18 17.80 9.32 -48.92
C GLN A 18 17.91 10.49 -49.92
N PRO A 19 18.09 11.73 -49.43
CA PRO A 19 18.39 12.87 -50.29
C PRO A 19 19.81 12.76 -50.87
N LEU A 20 20.01 13.25 -52.09
CA LEU A 20 21.34 13.47 -52.67
C LEU A 20 22.12 14.50 -51.84
N ASP A 21 23.45 14.37 -51.75
CA ASP A 21 24.32 15.29 -51.00
C ASP A 21 24.13 16.77 -51.41
N SER A 22 23.88 17.02 -52.70
CA SER A 22 23.62 18.37 -53.22
C SER A 22 22.26 18.94 -52.78
N TYR A 23 21.29 18.09 -52.46
CA TYR A 23 19.96 18.48 -51.99
C TYR A 23 19.83 18.41 -50.45
N TYR A 24 20.78 17.76 -49.79
CA TYR A 24 20.81 17.56 -48.34
C TYR A 24 20.59 18.85 -47.53
N PRO A 25 21.24 20.00 -47.85
CA PRO A 25 21.05 21.24 -47.08
C PRO A 25 19.62 21.80 -47.18
N PHE A 26 18.90 21.53 -48.27
CA PHE A 26 17.51 21.97 -48.46
C PHE A 26 16.53 21.00 -47.81
N PHE A 27 16.83 19.70 -47.85
CA PHE A 27 16.01 18.66 -47.24
C PHE A 27 16.02 18.74 -45.71
N ILE A 28 17.18 19.03 -45.11
CA ILE A 28 17.34 18.96 -43.65
C ILE A 28 16.49 20.01 -42.93
N ASP A 29 16.40 21.21 -43.49
CA ASP A 29 15.59 22.31 -42.95
C ASP A 29 14.10 21.96 -42.98
N PHE A 30 13.61 21.44 -44.12
CA PHE A 30 12.25 20.93 -44.23
C PHE A 30 11.98 19.77 -43.24
N TRP A 31 12.91 18.84 -43.13
CA TRP A 31 12.75 17.64 -42.31
C TRP A 31 12.63 17.98 -40.81
N ILE A 32 13.45 18.91 -40.29
CA ILE A 32 13.38 19.36 -38.89
C ILE A 32 11.99 19.92 -38.57
N LYS A 33 11.52 20.86 -39.40
CA LYS A 33 10.23 21.54 -39.24
C LYS A 33 9.07 20.55 -39.27
N HIS A 34 9.08 19.65 -40.25
CA HIS A 34 8.02 18.65 -40.42
C HIS A 34 8.02 17.58 -39.32
N ARG A 35 9.21 17.17 -38.84
CA ARG A 35 9.33 16.19 -37.75
C ARG A 35 8.88 16.79 -36.42
N LEU A 36 9.25 18.03 -36.11
CA LEU A 36 8.81 18.71 -34.90
C LEU A 36 7.30 18.93 -34.88
N LEU A 37 6.69 19.28 -36.02
CA LEU A 37 5.23 19.35 -36.16
C LEU A 37 4.57 18.00 -35.80
N HIS A 38 5.05 16.90 -36.39
CA HIS A 38 4.52 15.57 -36.13
C HIS A 38 4.64 15.19 -34.64
N LEU A 39 5.82 15.39 -34.05
CA LEU A 39 6.06 15.12 -32.64
C LEU A 39 5.13 15.95 -31.75
N THR A 40 5.01 17.25 -32.02
CA THR A 40 4.14 18.18 -31.29
C THR A 40 2.68 17.70 -31.28
N ILE A 41 2.13 17.35 -32.44
CA ILE A 41 0.75 16.85 -32.55
C ILE A 41 0.61 15.50 -31.86
N SER A 42 1.51 14.56 -32.13
CA SER A 42 1.44 13.21 -31.56
C SER A 42 1.56 13.19 -30.03
N SER A 43 2.46 13.99 -29.45
CA SER A 43 2.59 14.18 -28.00
C SER A 43 1.35 14.85 -27.41
N SER A 44 0.81 15.88 -28.07
CA SER A 44 -0.41 16.57 -27.63
C SER A 44 -1.64 15.66 -27.63
N LEU A 45 -1.75 14.75 -28.60
CA LEU A 45 -2.84 13.77 -28.66
C LEU A 45 -2.66 12.62 -27.66
N ALA A 46 -1.41 12.21 -27.40
CA ALA A 46 -1.09 11.17 -26.42
C ALA A 46 -1.31 11.66 -24.97
N ASP A 47 -0.92 12.90 -24.68
CA ASP A 47 -1.09 13.55 -23.39
C ASP A 47 -1.55 15.02 -23.56
N PRO A 48 -2.87 15.27 -23.43
CA PRO A 48 -3.44 16.62 -23.53
C PRO A 48 -2.98 17.61 -22.44
N THR A 49 -2.21 17.16 -21.45
CA THR A 49 -1.66 18.02 -20.39
C THR A 49 -0.19 18.41 -20.62
N THR A 50 0.43 17.90 -21.69
CA THR A 50 1.84 18.16 -22.00
C THR A 50 2.10 19.67 -22.10
N THR A 51 3.11 20.11 -21.37
CA THR A 51 3.66 21.48 -21.40
C THR A 51 4.86 21.57 -22.34
N THR A 52 5.26 22.79 -22.70
CA THR A 52 6.45 23.05 -23.53
C THR A 52 7.71 22.47 -22.92
N ASP A 53 7.91 22.64 -21.61
CA ASP A 53 9.09 22.13 -20.90
C ASP A 53 9.13 20.59 -20.92
N GLN A 54 7.99 19.93 -20.68
CA GLN A 54 7.89 18.47 -20.76
C GLN A 54 8.13 17.95 -22.17
N PHE A 55 7.65 18.67 -23.19
CA PHE A 55 7.89 18.32 -24.59
C PHE A 55 9.36 18.48 -24.97
N VAL A 56 10.03 19.55 -24.51
CA VAL A 56 11.47 19.73 -24.68
C VAL A 56 12.26 18.63 -23.97
N GLU A 57 11.84 18.19 -22.79
CA GLU A 57 12.41 17.00 -22.13
C GLU A 57 12.21 15.73 -22.96
N LEU A 58 11.04 15.55 -23.58
CA LEU A 58 10.78 14.41 -24.48
C LEU A 58 11.69 14.42 -25.71
N LEU A 59 11.94 15.59 -26.32
CA LEU A 59 12.87 15.73 -27.45
C LEU A 59 14.30 15.27 -27.09
N ALA A 60 14.70 15.45 -25.82
CA ALA A 60 16.01 15.07 -25.31
C ALA A 60 16.09 13.63 -24.76
N VAL A 61 14.95 12.94 -24.59
CA VAL A 61 14.87 11.64 -23.89
C VAL A 61 13.96 10.63 -24.62
N THR A 62 13.90 10.63 -25.95
CA THR A 62 13.20 9.55 -26.68
C THR A 62 14.10 8.33 -26.94
N PRO A 63 13.99 7.22 -26.17
CA PRO A 63 14.41 5.90 -26.63
C PRO A 63 13.27 4.87 -26.57
N GLU A 64 12.02 5.26 -26.87
CA GLU A 64 10.88 4.34 -26.73
C GLU A 64 10.51 3.56 -27.99
N SER A 65 11.10 3.87 -29.14
CA SER A 65 11.11 2.93 -30.27
C SER A 65 12.53 2.78 -30.82
N SER A 66 12.96 1.53 -30.98
CA SER A 66 14.26 1.18 -31.57
C SER A 66 14.46 1.75 -32.98
N ASP A 67 13.38 2.17 -33.63
CA ASP A 67 13.39 2.72 -34.99
C ASP A 67 13.52 4.26 -35.02
N GLU A 68 13.16 5.00 -33.96
CA GLU A 68 13.09 6.49 -34.02
C GLU A 68 14.38 7.19 -33.61
N VAL A 69 15.16 6.60 -32.69
CA VAL A 69 16.50 7.10 -32.31
C VAL A 69 17.44 7.15 -33.52
N GLY A 70 17.28 6.21 -34.45
CA GLY A 70 18.09 6.13 -35.66
C GLY A 70 17.88 7.28 -36.64
N ILE A 71 16.71 7.92 -36.67
CA ILE A 71 16.36 8.85 -37.75
C ILE A 71 16.99 10.23 -37.54
N ALA A 72 16.88 10.82 -36.34
CA ALA A 72 17.51 12.11 -36.05
C ALA A 72 19.04 12.02 -36.06
N LEU A 73 19.61 10.94 -35.50
CA LEU A 73 21.06 10.68 -35.56
C LEU A 73 21.55 10.46 -37.01
N ARG A 74 20.74 9.82 -37.88
CA ARG A 74 21.08 9.60 -39.30
C ARG A 74 21.12 10.90 -40.11
N PHE A 75 20.27 11.88 -39.80
CA PHE A 75 20.19 13.13 -40.57
C PHE A 75 20.93 14.33 -39.92
N LEU A 76 21.07 14.38 -38.60
CA LEU A 76 21.67 15.53 -37.91
C LEU A 76 22.99 15.18 -37.22
N SER A 77 23.31 13.90 -37.05
CA SER A 77 24.41 13.43 -36.18
C SER A 77 24.30 13.97 -34.73
N ARG A 78 23.14 14.52 -34.35
CA ARG A 78 22.76 15.04 -33.04
C ARG A 78 21.26 14.86 -32.81
N GLU A 79 20.80 15.01 -31.58
CA GLU A 79 19.38 15.00 -31.22
C GLU A 79 18.70 16.34 -31.57
N LEU A 80 17.37 16.30 -31.71
CA LEU A 80 16.54 17.51 -31.77
C LEU A 80 16.49 18.15 -30.38
N GLY A 81 16.61 19.47 -30.33
CA GLY A 81 16.66 20.22 -29.09
C GLY A 81 15.69 21.39 -29.06
N GLU A 82 15.65 22.05 -27.91
CA GLU A 82 14.88 23.28 -27.70
C GLU A 82 15.20 24.37 -28.72
N GLN A 83 16.47 24.46 -29.15
CA GLN A 83 16.90 25.42 -30.17
C GLN A 83 16.23 25.20 -31.52
N ASP A 84 15.98 23.94 -31.90
CA ASP A 84 15.29 23.62 -33.16
C ASP A 84 13.80 23.98 -33.10
N LEU A 85 13.17 23.76 -31.92
CA LEU A 85 11.78 24.11 -31.67
C LEU A 85 11.55 25.62 -31.61
N ASN A 86 12.50 26.36 -31.04
CA ASN A 86 12.41 27.81 -30.84
C ASN A 86 12.92 28.64 -32.01
N ALA A 87 13.37 28.03 -33.11
CA ALA A 87 13.70 28.77 -34.33
C ALA A 87 12.45 29.44 -34.91
N ASP A 88 12.53 30.73 -35.24
CA ASP A 88 11.39 31.56 -35.65
C ASP A 88 10.64 30.97 -36.87
N ASP A 89 11.38 30.46 -37.84
CA ASP A 89 10.87 29.83 -39.04
C ASP A 89 10.21 28.46 -38.76
N THR A 90 10.73 27.71 -37.79
CA THR A 90 10.12 26.46 -37.31
C THR A 90 8.82 26.71 -36.59
N ARG A 91 8.76 27.69 -35.67
CA ARG A 91 7.50 28.04 -34.97
C ARG A 91 6.44 28.50 -35.95
N ALA A 92 6.78 29.40 -36.87
CA ALA A 92 5.85 29.86 -37.91
C ALA A 92 5.34 28.71 -38.79
N TYR A 93 6.21 27.76 -39.15
CA TYR A 93 5.81 26.57 -39.91
C TYR A 93 4.83 25.71 -39.11
N ILE A 94 5.14 25.39 -37.85
CA ILE A 94 4.28 24.58 -36.97
C ILE A 94 2.92 25.26 -36.79
N GLU A 95 2.92 26.56 -36.50
CA GLU A 95 1.71 27.35 -36.31
C GLU A 95 0.80 27.30 -37.54
N SER A 96 1.34 27.60 -38.72
CA SER A 96 0.58 27.61 -39.98
C SER A 96 0.00 26.24 -40.33
N MET A 97 0.77 25.17 -40.09
CA MET A 97 0.31 23.80 -40.37
C MET A 97 -0.75 23.33 -39.38
N ILE A 98 -0.62 23.67 -38.09
CA ILE A 98 -1.66 23.35 -37.10
C ILE A 98 -2.95 24.09 -37.43
N GLN A 99 -2.88 25.37 -37.79
CA GLN A 99 -4.05 26.14 -38.21
C GLN A 99 -4.74 25.52 -39.44
N MET A 100 -3.97 25.12 -40.45
CA MET A 100 -4.47 24.42 -41.64
C MET A 100 -5.15 23.10 -41.28
N LEU A 101 -4.47 22.25 -40.50
CA LEU A 101 -4.99 20.94 -40.08
C LEU A 101 -6.25 21.07 -39.21
N CYS A 102 -6.32 22.07 -38.33
CA CYS A 102 -7.49 22.36 -37.51
C CYS A 102 -8.64 23.00 -38.30
N ALA A 103 -8.37 23.63 -39.45
CA ALA A 103 -9.41 24.11 -40.36
C ALA A 103 -10.06 22.95 -41.12
N ASP A 104 -9.25 21.96 -41.51
CA ASP A 104 -9.72 20.77 -42.24
C ASP A 104 -10.39 19.72 -41.32
N ASP A 105 -10.00 19.65 -40.04
CA ASP A 105 -10.56 18.71 -39.06
C ASP A 105 -11.04 19.40 -37.75
N PRO A 106 -12.37 19.62 -37.58
CA PRO A 106 -12.94 20.20 -36.37
C PRO A 106 -12.76 19.37 -35.09
N GLN A 107 -12.58 18.04 -35.21
CA GLN A 107 -12.33 17.17 -34.04
C GLN A 107 -10.91 17.34 -33.54
N LEU A 108 -9.94 17.37 -34.47
CA LEU A 108 -8.54 17.66 -34.16
C LEU A 108 -8.41 19.05 -33.51
N ARG A 109 -9.16 20.05 -34.00
CA ARG A 109 -9.22 21.38 -33.39
C ARG A 109 -9.67 21.33 -31.92
N ARG A 110 -10.75 20.61 -31.60
CA ARG A 110 -11.19 20.47 -30.19
C ARG A 110 -10.15 19.78 -29.33
N ALA A 111 -9.55 18.70 -29.84
CA ALA A 111 -8.55 17.92 -29.11
C ALA A 111 -7.30 18.75 -28.78
N LEU A 112 -6.84 19.62 -29.69
CA LEU A 112 -5.61 20.40 -29.52
C LEU A 112 -5.84 21.76 -28.83
N SER A 113 -7.05 22.33 -28.90
CA SER A 113 -7.36 23.71 -28.42
C SER A 113 -7.15 23.98 -26.93
N HIS A 114 -7.03 22.94 -26.10
CA HIS A 114 -6.84 23.06 -24.65
C HIS A 114 -5.48 22.53 -24.18
N VAL A 115 -4.63 22.09 -25.10
CA VAL A 115 -3.34 21.49 -24.75
C VAL A 115 -2.31 22.59 -24.48
N PRO A 116 -1.69 22.64 -23.28
CA PRO A 116 -0.75 23.71 -22.91
C PRO A 116 0.41 23.88 -23.90
N LEU A 117 0.98 22.79 -24.42
CA LEU A 117 2.00 22.80 -25.46
C LEU A 117 1.52 23.54 -26.72
N ILE A 118 0.34 23.22 -27.23
CA ILE A 118 -0.22 23.86 -28.43
C ILE A 118 -0.54 25.33 -28.17
N CYS A 119 -1.16 25.64 -27.04
CA CYS A 119 -1.47 27.02 -26.65
C CYS A 119 -0.20 27.88 -26.47
N SER A 120 0.93 27.28 -26.08
CA SER A 120 2.22 27.98 -25.99
C SER A 120 2.89 28.21 -27.35
N LEU A 121 2.57 27.37 -28.34
CA LEU A 121 3.16 27.40 -29.67
C LEU A 121 2.32 28.20 -30.67
N VAL A 122 1.01 28.31 -30.42
CA VAL A 122 0.03 28.94 -31.30
C VAL A 122 -0.80 29.90 -30.46
N GLU A 123 -0.78 31.20 -30.79
CA GLU A 123 -1.69 32.21 -30.20
C GLU A 123 -3.13 31.98 -30.72
N LEU A 124 -3.79 30.90 -30.29
CA LEU A 124 -5.15 30.59 -30.68
C LEU A 124 -6.13 31.49 -29.91
N ASN A 125 -6.58 32.57 -30.55
CA ASN A 125 -7.73 33.34 -30.10
C ASN A 125 -8.99 32.46 -30.07
N VAL A 126 -9.46 32.13 -28.86
CA VAL A 126 -10.67 31.34 -28.64
C VAL A 126 -11.90 32.24 -28.70
N SER A 127 -12.58 32.25 -29.84
CA SER A 127 -13.99 32.68 -29.92
C SER A 127 -14.89 31.46 -30.14
N SER A 128 -15.76 31.23 -29.17
CA SER A 128 -16.88 30.27 -29.14
C SER A 128 -17.74 30.29 -30.40
N GLN A 129 -18.24 29.12 -30.84
CA GLN A 129 -19.67 28.93 -31.12
C GLN A 129 -20.04 27.43 -31.21
N SER A 130 -21.21 27.15 -30.67
CA SER A 130 -21.93 25.88 -30.50
C SER A 130 -22.48 25.28 -31.79
N GLY A 131 -22.61 23.94 -31.83
CA GLY A 131 -23.47 23.27 -32.81
C GLY A 131 -23.42 21.74 -32.70
N LYS A 132 -24.53 21.14 -32.25
CA LYS A 132 -24.79 19.68 -32.23
C LYS A 132 -25.06 19.15 -33.64
N LYS A 133 -24.56 17.94 -33.95
CA LYS A 133 -25.36 16.78 -34.41
C LYS A 133 -24.43 15.57 -34.66
N GLU A 134 -24.83 14.43 -34.11
CA GLU A 134 -24.21 13.12 -34.32
C GLU A 134 -24.56 12.56 -35.70
N SER A 135 -23.64 11.81 -36.29
CA SER A 135 -23.94 10.80 -37.29
C SER A 135 -22.96 9.64 -37.12
N ALA A 136 -23.55 8.45 -37.02
CA ALA A 136 -22.91 7.17 -36.84
C ALA A 136 -22.24 6.71 -38.15
N THR A 137 -20.94 6.43 -38.13
CA THR A 137 -20.25 5.51 -39.09
C THR A 137 -18.84 5.09 -38.65
N HIS A 138 -18.34 5.44 -37.45
CA HIS A 138 -16.93 5.26 -37.10
C HIS A 138 -16.59 3.95 -36.34
N LYS A 139 -17.47 2.94 -36.37
CA LYS A 139 -17.27 1.68 -35.61
C LYS A 139 -16.47 0.60 -36.33
N GLU A 140 -16.19 0.72 -37.63
CA GLU A 140 -15.57 -0.39 -38.39
C GLU A 140 -14.07 -0.22 -38.71
N ARG A 141 -13.46 0.93 -38.47
CA ARG A 141 -12.09 1.21 -38.94
C ARG A 141 -10.96 1.08 -37.91
N ILE A 142 -11.27 0.79 -36.64
CA ILE A 142 -10.28 0.76 -35.53
C ILE A 142 -9.74 -0.67 -35.23
N LYS A 143 -10.19 -1.71 -35.96
CA LYS A 143 -9.85 -3.10 -35.63
C LYS A 143 -8.45 -3.60 -36.07
N LYS A 144 -7.53 -2.77 -36.56
CA LYS A 144 -6.30 -3.29 -37.22
C LYS A 144 -4.93 -2.79 -36.75
N THR A 145 -4.80 -2.20 -35.56
CA THR A 145 -3.47 -1.76 -35.08
C THR A 145 -3.26 -1.92 -33.57
N PHE A 146 -3.11 -3.15 -33.05
CA PHE A 146 -2.64 -3.35 -31.67
C PHE A 146 -1.64 -4.50 -31.60
N LYS A 147 -0.34 -4.18 -31.65
CA LYS A 147 0.75 -5.17 -31.82
C LYS A 147 1.38 -5.70 -30.52
N ASP A 148 1.00 -5.19 -29.34
CA ASP A 148 1.58 -5.64 -28.06
C ASP A 148 0.56 -5.44 -26.93
N ILE A 149 -0.13 -6.51 -26.50
CA ILE A 149 -1.16 -6.46 -25.44
C ILE A 149 -0.51 -6.23 -24.06
N GLU A 150 0.71 -6.72 -23.84
CA GLU A 150 1.45 -6.64 -22.58
C GLU A 150 1.79 -5.20 -22.17
N LYS A 151 2.03 -4.32 -23.16
CA LYS A 151 2.38 -2.91 -22.90
C LYS A 151 1.15 -2.02 -22.68
N ASN A 152 -0.05 -2.53 -22.97
CA ASN A 152 -1.28 -1.74 -23.03
C ASN A 152 -2.25 -1.96 -21.86
N VAL A 153 -1.80 -2.63 -20.78
CA VAL A 153 -2.61 -2.93 -19.57
C VAL A 153 -3.26 -1.67 -18.97
N LEU A 154 -2.64 -0.49 -19.15
CA LEU A 154 -3.14 0.78 -18.59
C LEU A 154 -4.06 1.56 -19.54
N LEU A 155 -4.11 1.21 -20.83
CA LEU A 155 -4.98 1.87 -21.79
C LEU A 155 -6.39 1.31 -21.63
N HIS A 156 -7.28 2.08 -20.98
CA HIS A 156 -8.67 1.68 -20.77
C HIS A 156 -9.36 1.58 -22.13
N ARG A 157 -9.64 0.35 -22.58
CA ARG A 157 -10.26 0.09 -23.89
C ARG A 157 -11.78 0.23 -23.82
N GLU A 158 -12.38 -0.12 -22.69
CA GLU A 158 -13.81 -0.04 -22.43
C GLU A 158 -14.14 1.04 -21.38
N ARG A 159 -15.34 1.63 -21.48
CA ARG A 159 -15.85 2.55 -20.45
C ARG A 159 -16.12 1.79 -19.16
N THR A 160 -15.78 2.38 -18.02
CA THR A 160 -16.04 1.78 -16.70
C THR A 160 -17.52 1.47 -16.53
N ILE A 161 -17.81 0.21 -16.17
CA ILE A 161 -19.15 -0.28 -15.89
C ILE A 161 -19.38 -0.27 -14.39
N VAL A 162 -20.51 0.27 -13.95
CA VAL A 162 -20.88 0.41 -12.54
C VAL A 162 -22.33 -0.04 -12.30
N THR A 163 -22.63 -0.42 -11.06
CA THR A 163 -24.00 -0.66 -10.61
C THR A 163 -24.74 0.67 -10.41
N PRO A 164 -26.09 0.68 -10.37
CA PRO A 164 -26.90 1.89 -10.15
C PRO A 164 -26.54 2.63 -8.86
N THR A 165 -26.28 1.92 -7.76
CA THR A 165 -25.87 2.51 -6.48
C THR A 165 -24.55 3.27 -6.59
N VAL A 166 -23.54 2.67 -7.23
CA VAL A 166 -22.24 3.32 -7.42
C VAL A 166 -22.34 4.47 -8.41
N ALA A 167 -23.17 4.34 -9.45
CA ALA A 167 -23.43 5.40 -10.42
C ALA A 167 -24.05 6.64 -9.75
N ARG A 168 -25.01 6.45 -8.84
CA ARG A 168 -25.63 7.53 -8.04
C ARG A 168 -24.58 8.29 -7.23
N ILE A 169 -23.72 7.57 -6.52
CA ILE A 169 -22.65 8.18 -5.70
C ILE A 169 -21.63 8.91 -6.58
N ALA A 170 -21.34 8.35 -7.76
CA ALA A 170 -20.42 8.93 -8.72
C ALA A 170 -21.01 10.15 -9.47
N GLY A 171 -22.32 10.41 -9.34
CA GLY A 171 -23.01 11.53 -9.99
C GLY A 171 -22.29 12.85 -9.73
N ASP A 172 -21.96 13.56 -10.81
CA ASP A 172 -21.21 14.82 -10.85
C ASP A 172 -19.75 14.78 -10.33
N LEU A 173 -19.25 13.64 -9.83
CA LEU A 173 -17.85 13.50 -9.37
C LEU A 173 -16.85 13.22 -10.49
N PHE A 174 -17.31 12.75 -11.66
CA PHE A 174 -16.45 12.37 -12.79
C PHE A 174 -16.81 13.12 -14.07
N VAL A 175 -15.78 13.61 -14.77
CA VAL A 175 -15.94 14.31 -16.07
C VAL A 175 -16.46 13.37 -17.17
N GLN A 176 -16.14 12.08 -17.08
CA GLN A 176 -16.61 11.08 -18.04
C GLN A 176 -17.89 10.40 -17.56
N THR A 177 -18.83 10.22 -18.48
CA THR A 177 -20.09 9.50 -18.20
C THR A 177 -19.82 8.01 -18.03
N LEU A 178 -20.09 7.50 -16.82
CA LEU A 178 -20.01 6.07 -16.49
C LEU A 178 -21.15 5.27 -17.14
N LYS A 179 -20.90 3.99 -17.43
CA LYS A 179 -21.95 3.11 -17.97
C LYS A 179 -22.62 2.34 -16.84
N VAL A 180 -23.92 2.53 -16.67
CA VAL A 180 -24.71 1.85 -15.64
C VAL A 180 -25.27 0.53 -16.19
N THR A 181 -25.21 -0.53 -15.41
CA THR A 181 -25.81 -1.85 -15.72
C THR A 181 -26.57 -2.36 -14.49
N GLY A 182 -27.81 -2.84 -14.66
CA GLY A 182 -28.71 -3.31 -13.59
C GLY A 182 -30.06 -2.54 -13.54
N GLU A 183 -31.02 -3.04 -12.76
CA GLU A 183 -32.35 -2.42 -12.56
C GLU A 183 -32.29 -1.01 -11.93
N SER A 184 -33.18 -0.11 -12.33
CA SER A 184 -33.26 1.25 -11.76
C SER A 184 -33.67 1.21 -10.29
N LEU A 185 -32.95 1.95 -9.43
CA LEU A 185 -33.29 2.07 -8.00
C LEU A 185 -34.64 2.77 -7.76
N GLU A 186 -35.17 3.47 -8.77
CA GLU A 186 -36.45 4.19 -8.70
C GLU A 186 -37.65 3.23 -8.54
N GLU A 187 -37.53 1.96 -8.96
CA GLU A 187 -38.63 0.98 -8.88
C GLU A 187 -38.78 0.30 -7.50
N LYS A 188 -37.81 0.45 -6.59
CA LYS A 188 -37.89 -0.12 -5.21
C LYS A 188 -38.34 0.87 -4.13
N ALA A 189 -38.56 2.14 -4.50
CA ALA A 189 -38.87 3.21 -3.55
C ALA A 189 -40.38 3.36 -3.24
N SER A 190 -41.25 2.43 -3.69
CA SER A 190 -42.70 2.64 -3.64
C SER A 190 -43.42 2.16 -2.37
N ASP A 191 -42.73 1.53 -1.41
CA ASP A 191 -43.34 1.06 -0.16
C ASP A 191 -42.62 1.64 1.07
N ASP A 192 -42.77 2.95 1.33
CA ASP A 192 -42.58 3.46 2.70
C ASP A 192 -43.88 4.11 3.18
N ASN A 193 -44.48 3.48 4.20
CA ASN A 193 -45.70 3.93 4.84
C ASN A 193 -45.43 5.28 5.50
N GLY A 194 -46.24 6.28 5.16
CA GLY A 194 -46.14 7.63 5.71
C GLY A 194 -46.13 7.65 7.24
N MET A 195 -44.96 7.85 7.85
CA MET A 195 -44.86 8.36 9.20
C MET A 195 -45.19 9.86 9.19
N GLU A 196 -46.18 10.30 9.97
CA GLU A 196 -46.41 11.72 10.21
C GLU A 196 -45.20 12.32 10.95
N PHE A 197 -44.53 13.28 10.33
CA PHE A 197 -43.37 13.97 10.92
C PHE A 197 -43.82 15.20 11.69
N ASP A 198 -43.45 15.25 12.96
CA ASP A 198 -43.83 16.31 13.89
C ASP A 198 -42.71 17.36 13.98
N VAL A 199 -42.89 18.50 13.31
CA VAL A 199 -41.92 19.62 13.26
C VAL A 199 -41.83 20.26 14.64
N ALA A 200 -40.75 19.98 15.36
CA ALA A 200 -40.54 20.54 16.69
C ALA A 200 -40.16 22.03 16.61
N PRO A 201 -40.70 22.87 17.52
CA PRO A 201 -40.37 24.29 17.54
C PRO A 201 -38.93 24.54 17.98
N VAL A 202 -38.39 25.68 17.57
CA VAL A 202 -37.00 26.09 17.82
C VAL A 202 -36.92 26.98 19.07
N HIS A 203 -36.00 26.66 19.98
CA HIS A 203 -35.69 27.47 21.17
C HIS A 203 -34.56 28.46 20.85
N TYR A 204 -34.91 29.70 20.48
CA TYR A 204 -33.94 30.76 20.16
C TYR A 204 -33.29 31.42 21.38
N THR A 205 -33.86 31.22 22.57
CA THR A 205 -33.44 31.79 23.85
C THR A 205 -33.46 30.72 24.93
N ASP A 206 -32.85 30.99 26.08
CA ASP A 206 -32.91 30.09 27.23
C ASP A 206 -34.36 29.69 27.55
N PRO A 207 -34.64 28.41 27.86
CA PRO A 207 -36.01 27.97 28.08
C PRO A 207 -36.67 28.66 29.26
N ALA A 208 -37.90 29.11 29.09
CA ALA A 208 -38.67 29.75 30.15
C ALA A 208 -39.16 28.73 31.19
N ARG A 209 -39.39 27.47 30.79
CA ARG A 209 -39.93 26.42 31.66
C ARG A 209 -39.34 25.05 31.34
N ILE A 210 -38.72 24.41 32.35
CA ILE A 210 -38.17 23.05 32.25
C ILE A 210 -38.77 22.17 33.34
N GLU A 211 -39.51 21.13 32.97
CA GLU A 211 -40.26 20.26 33.90
C GLU A 211 -40.00 18.79 33.61
N TRP A 212 -39.79 17.97 34.64
CA TRP A 212 -39.70 16.52 34.43
C TRP A 212 -41.07 15.95 34.14
N VAL A 213 -41.14 14.96 33.26
CA VAL A 213 -42.37 14.17 33.10
C VAL A 213 -42.49 13.27 34.34
N PRO A 214 -43.51 13.42 35.20
CA PRO A 214 -43.56 12.73 36.49
C PRO A 214 -43.54 11.19 36.38
N THR A 215 -44.11 10.64 35.32
CA THR A 215 -44.15 9.20 35.03
C THR A 215 -42.85 8.63 34.44
N SER A 216 -41.83 9.47 34.21
CA SER A 216 -40.60 9.08 33.51
C SER A 216 -39.41 8.80 34.43
N ARG A 217 -39.58 8.88 35.76
CA ARG A 217 -38.51 8.66 36.72
C ARG A 217 -38.08 7.18 36.71
N ILE A 218 -36.79 6.93 36.53
CA ILE A 218 -36.20 5.58 36.44
C ILE A 218 -35.32 5.23 37.64
N ALA A 219 -34.68 6.22 38.26
CA ALA A 219 -33.90 6.05 39.47
C ALA A 219 -33.93 7.35 40.29
N PRO A 220 -33.39 7.38 41.52
CA PRO A 220 -33.24 8.63 42.27
C PRO A 220 -32.46 9.65 41.44
N TYR A 221 -33.09 10.80 41.14
CA TYR A 221 -32.52 11.88 40.32
C TYR A 221 -32.36 11.59 38.82
N TYR A 222 -32.81 10.44 38.29
CA TYR A 222 -32.75 10.10 36.86
C TYR A 222 -34.14 9.95 36.22
N TYR A 223 -34.28 10.47 35.00
CA TYR A 223 -35.54 10.55 34.27
C TYR A 223 -35.37 10.14 32.80
N LYS A 224 -36.41 9.58 32.20
CA LYS A 224 -36.47 9.25 30.76
C LYS A 224 -36.89 10.44 29.89
N SER A 225 -37.64 11.41 30.43
CA SER A 225 -38.19 12.51 29.64
C SER A 225 -38.30 13.83 30.41
N VAL A 226 -38.15 14.94 29.68
CA VAL A 226 -38.30 16.32 30.16
C VAL A 226 -39.19 17.11 29.21
N ILE A 227 -39.91 18.10 29.73
CA ILE A 227 -40.68 19.07 28.96
C ILE A 227 -39.94 20.41 29.02
N VAL A 228 -39.63 20.98 27.86
CA VAL A 228 -38.96 22.27 27.68
C VAL A 228 -39.90 23.17 26.87
N ASP A 229 -40.38 24.25 27.47
CA ASP A 229 -41.39 25.18 26.91
C ASP A 229 -42.59 24.48 26.24
N GLY A 230 -43.07 23.39 26.84
CA GLY A 230 -44.21 22.60 26.34
C GLY A 230 -43.85 21.49 25.35
N VAL A 231 -42.59 21.37 24.93
CA VAL A 231 -42.11 20.30 24.03
C VAL A 231 -41.50 19.17 24.85
N LYS A 232 -41.93 17.92 24.59
CA LYS A 232 -41.40 16.74 25.25
C LYS A 232 -40.13 16.22 24.56
N TYR A 233 -39.05 16.10 25.32
CA TYR A 233 -37.81 15.43 24.96
C TYR A 233 -37.69 14.13 25.75
N SER A 234 -37.20 13.06 25.10
CA SER A 234 -37.01 11.75 25.75
C SER A 234 -35.64 11.18 25.43
N ALA A 235 -35.21 10.18 26.21
CA ALA A 235 -34.06 9.36 25.86
C ALA A 235 -34.18 8.81 24.42
N CYS A 236 -33.05 8.64 23.77
CA CYS A 236 -32.85 8.29 22.36
C CYS A 236 -33.23 9.36 21.33
N TYR A 237 -33.81 10.50 21.73
CA TYR A 237 -34.13 11.58 20.78
C TYR A 237 -32.87 12.28 20.28
N LEU A 238 -32.82 12.52 18.97
CA LEU A 238 -31.82 13.39 18.35
C LEU A 238 -32.18 14.85 18.64
N THR A 239 -31.20 15.56 19.16
CA THR A 239 -31.35 16.94 19.62
C THR A 239 -30.21 17.76 19.04
N PHE A 240 -30.54 18.94 18.51
CA PHE A 240 -29.55 19.92 18.14
C PHE A 240 -29.35 20.86 19.32
N VAL A 241 -28.10 21.09 19.73
CA VAL A 241 -27.77 21.86 20.92
C VAL A 241 -26.86 23.02 20.59
N ASN A 242 -26.92 24.08 21.39
CA ASN A 242 -25.97 25.17 21.41
C ASN A 242 -25.21 25.16 22.75
N TYR A 243 -24.04 24.51 22.77
CA TYR A 243 -23.33 24.21 24.01
C TYR A 243 -22.47 25.38 24.53
N MET A 244 -22.16 26.36 23.69
CA MET A 244 -21.35 27.53 24.05
C MET A 244 -22.06 28.81 23.56
N ILE A 245 -22.97 29.33 24.39
CA ILE A 245 -23.87 30.46 24.08
C ILE A 245 -23.11 31.69 23.52
N GLN A 246 -21.84 31.89 23.90
CA GLN A 246 -21.03 33.02 23.44
C GLN A 246 -20.37 32.82 22.05
N ASN A 247 -20.27 31.60 21.53
CA ASN A 247 -19.55 31.28 20.28
C ASN A 247 -20.40 30.63 19.18
N ALA A 248 -21.73 30.47 19.37
CA ALA A 248 -22.62 29.87 18.37
C ALA A 248 -22.16 28.48 17.85
N ASN A 249 -21.72 27.62 18.76
CA ASN A 249 -21.30 26.25 18.44
C ASN A 249 -22.50 25.30 18.50
N PHE A 250 -23.06 25.00 17.33
CA PHE A 250 -24.16 24.06 17.19
C PHE A 250 -23.69 22.65 16.83
N GLN A 251 -24.28 21.65 17.47
CA GLN A 251 -23.93 20.25 17.23
C GLN A 251 -25.12 19.31 17.45
N PHE A 252 -25.11 18.16 16.77
CA PHE A 252 -26.09 17.11 16.96
C PHE A 252 -25.68 16.20 18.11
N CYS A 253 -26.63 15.85 18.99
CA CYS A 253 -26.44 14.83 20.00
C CYS A 253 -27.68 13.97 20.17
N GLN A 254 -27.50 12.71 20.55
CA GLN A 254 -28.57 11.86 21.03
C GLN A 254 -28.62 11.93 22.56
N ILE A 255 -29.81 12.07 23.12
CA ILE A 255 -29.98 12.04 24.57
C ILE A 255 -29.88 10.59 25.05
N ALA A 256 -28.87 10.25 25.85
CA ALA A 256 -28.72 8.91 26.42
C ALA A 256 -29.64 8.72 27.63
N TYR A 257 -29.52 9.62 28.61
CA TYR A 257 -30.34 9.65 29.83
C TYR A 257 -30.36 11.06 30.42
N MET A 258 -31.30 11.35 31.32
CA MET A 258 -31.47 12.67 31.94
C MET A 258 -31.40 12.59 33.46
N PHE A 259 -30.88 13.64 34.10
CA PHE A 259 -30.70 13.65 35.55
C PHE A 259 -30.69 15.05 36.19
N GLU A 260 -30.74 15.10 37.51
CA GLU A 260 -30.56 16.32 38.31
C GLU A 260 -29.26 16.26 39.11
N ARG A 261 -28.54 17.39 39.18
CA ARG A 261 -27.33 17.53 39.99
C ARG A 261 -27.42 18.79 40.84
N GLN A 262 -26.97 18.70 42.09
CA GLN A 262 -26.79 19.88 42.94
C GLN A 262 -25.51 20.61 42.55
N GLU A 263 -25.63 21.88 42.23
CA GLU A 263 -24.52 22.78 41.91
C GLU A 263 -24.42 23.90 42.92
N THR A 264 -23.21 24.45 43.08
CA THR A 264 -22.99 25.58 43.98
C THR A 264 -22.86 26.86 43.16
N LEU A 265 -23.92 27.67 43.15
CA LEU A 265 -23.91 28.98 42.50
C LEU A 265 -23.18 29.98 43.38
N LYS A 266 -22.01 30.45 42.91
CA LYS A 266 -21.28 31.56 43.53
C LYS A 266 -21.97 32.86 43.16
N CYS A 267 -22.62 33.51 44.12
CA CYS A 267 -23.13 34.87 43.95
C CYS A 267 -22.34 35.86 44.81
N LYS A 268 -22.51 37.17 44.55
CA LYS A 268 -21.83 38.26 45.27
C LYS A 268 -22.02 38.22 46.80
N TYR A 269 -23.00 37.46 47.31
CA TYR A 269 -23.39 37.39 48.72
C TYR A 269 -23.23 35.99 49.35
N GLY A 270 -22.54 35.06 48.67
CA GLY A 270 -22.27 33.70 49.18
C GLY A 270 -22.56 32.59 48.17
N SER A 271 -22.28 31.36 48.56
CA SER A 271 -22.53 30.15 47.77
C SER A 271 -23.92 29.59 48.07
N LYS A 272 -24.81 29.44 47.08
CA LYS A 272 -26.12 28.78 47.26
C LYS A 272 -26.17 27.45 46.48
N PRO A 273 -26.61 26.35 47.10
CA PRO A 273 -26.88 25.13 46.37
C PRO A 273 -28.12 25.31 45.50
N VAL A 274 -28.02 24.97 44.23
CA VAL A 274 -29.11 25.00 43.23
C VAL A 274 -29.13 23.66 42.52
N THR A 275 -30.32 23.06 42.42
CA THR A 275 -30.52 21.85 41.63
C THR A 275 -30.69 22.25 40.17
N ARG A 276 -29.81 21.78 39.28
CA ARG A 276 -29.89 22.02 37.83
C ARG A 276 -30.14 20.71 37.10
N LYS A 277 -30.80 20.81 35.95
CA LYS A 277 -31.25 19.67 35.14
C LYS A 277 -30.28 19.44 34.00
N TYR A 278 -29.87 18.20 33.84
CA TYR A 278 -28.86 17.75 32.90
C TYR A 278 -29.37 16.59 32.05
N PHE A 279 -28.69 16.36 30.94
CA PHE A 279 -28.77 15.13 30.19
C PHE A 279 -27.39 14.72 29.71
N HIS A 280 -27.17 13.42 29.58
CA HIS A 280 -25.95 12.88 28.99
C HIS A 280 -26.12 12.83 27.48
N ALA A 281 -25.26 13.55 26.76
CA ALA A 281 -25.28 13.73 25.32
C ALA A 281 -24.26 12.82 24.66
N ARG A 282 -24.73 11.99 23.72
CA ARG A 282 -23.85 11.25 22.81
C ARG A 282 -23.72 12.05 21.52
N TRP A 283 -22.52 12.43 21.13
CA TRP A 283 -22.32 13.32 19.99
C TRP A 283 -22.50 12.62 18.64
N LEU A 284 -23.11 13.34 17.70
CA LEU A 284 -23.17 12.97 16.29
C LEU A 284 -22.60 14.10 15.44
N GLN A 285 -22.01 13.74 14.30
CA GLN A 285 -21.47 14.68 13.34
C GLN A 285 -21.99 14.41 11.94
N HIS A 286 -22.26 15.48 11.20
CA HIS A 286 -22.64 15.39 9.80
C HIS A 286 -21.44 15.03 8.93
N GLY A 287 -21.63 14.14 7.95
CA GLY A 287 -20.55 13.63 7.11
C GLY A 287 -19.72 14.71 6.40
N SER A 288 -20.30 15.88 6.12
CA SER A 288 -19.58 17.01 5.49
C SER A 288 -18.52 17.67 6.38
N GLN A 289 -18.61 17.48 7.70
CA GLN A 289 -17.62 17.98 8.65
C GLN A 289 -16.53 16.95 8.96
N MET A 290 -16.55 15.81 8.29
CA MET A 290 -15.66 14.67 8.50
C MET A 290 -14.87 14.39 7.21
N LEU A 291 -14.21 13.24 7.12
CA LEU A 291 -13.40 12.87 5.94
C LEU A 291 -14.17 12.93 4.61
N LEU A 292 -15.47 12.62 4.61
CA LEU A 292 -16.30 12.57 3.41
C LEU A 292 -16.50 13.95 2.77
N GLN A 293 -16.62 15.02 3.57
CA GLN A 293 -16.80 16.39 3.09
C GLN A 293 -17.90 16.48 2.00
N GLU A 294 -17.54 16.87 0.78
CA GLU A 294 -18.46 17.09 -0.34
C GLU A 294 -19.10 15.80 -0.86
N THR A 295 -18.55 14.62 -0.53
CA THR A 295 -19.12 13.33 -0.96
C THR A 295 -20.12 12.75 0.04
N ALA A 296 -20.36 13.42 1.17
CA ALA A 296 -21.27 12.95 2.20
C ALA A 296 -22.74 13.04 1.76
N HIS A 297 -23.59 12.16 2.32
CA HIS A 297 -25.03 12.31 2.16
C HIS A 297 -25.52 13.56 2.92
N PRO A 298 -26.41 14.40 2.35
CA PRO A 298 -26.89 15.64 2.99
C PRO A 298 -27.60 15.47 4.35
N ASN A 299 -28.19 14.29 4.57
CA ASN A 299 -28.91 13.94 5.81
C ASN A 299 -28.16 12.88 6.64
N GLY A 300 -26.94 12.51 6.25
CA GLY A 300 -26.17 11.44 6.87
C GLY A 300 -25.38 11.91 8.09
N LEU A 301 -25.73 11.38 9.27
CA LEU A 301 -25.04 11.60 10.54
C LEU A 301 -24.25 10.35 10.95
N PHE A 302 -23.17 10.58 11.71
CA PHE A 302 -22.31 9.55 12.26
C PHE A 302 -22.12 9.77 13.75
N TYR A 303 -22.18 8.70 14.54
CA TYR A 303 -21.89 8.77 15.97
C TYR A 303 -20.39 9.03 16.20
N LEU A 304 -20.07 9.76 17.27
CA LEU A 304 -18.69 9.95 17.73
C LEU A 304 -18.42 9.09 18.97
N ASN A 305 -17.14 8.82 19.23
CA ASN A 305 -16.67 8.18 20.48
C ASN A 305 -16.54 9.17 21.64
N GLU A 306 -17.39 10.20 21.66
CA GLU A 306 -17.36 11.30 22.62
C GLU A 306 -18.77 11.51 23.20
N CYS A 307 -18.83 11.79 24.50
CA CYS A 307 -20.06 12.12 25.20
C CYS A 307 -19.78 13.12 26.33
N ASP A 308 -20.79 13.92 26.66
CA ASP A 308 -20.69 14.97 27.68
C ASP A 308 -22.01 15.11 28.45
N ASP A 309 -21.93 15.60 29.68
CA ASP A 309 -23.10 16.00 30.45
C ASP A 309 -23.46 17.46 30.12
N LEU A 310 -24.68 17.67 29.60
CA LEU A 310 -25.15 18.96 29.11
C LEU A 310 -26.33 19.49 29.93
N PRO A 311 -26.36 20.79 30.25
CA PRO A 311 -27.55 21.43 30.78
C PRO A 311 -28.73 21.31 29.81
N VAL A 312 -29.94 21.03 30.31
CA VAL A 312 -31.16 20.94 29.47
C VAL A 312 -31.47 22.25 28.74
N GLU A 313 -31.04 23.38 29.29
CA GLU A 313 -31.15 24.72 28.68
C GLU A 313 -30.39 24.88 27.36
N CYS A 314 -29.40 24.03 27.07
CA CYS A 314 -28.66 24.08 25.80
C CYS A 314 -29.43 23.46 24.62
N ILE A 315 -30.61 22.87 24.85
CA ILE A 315 -31.43 22.26 23.81
C ILE A 315 -31.97 23.35 22.88
N TYR A 316 -31.58 23.30 21.61
CA TYR A 316 -32.04 24.23 20.59
C TYR A 316 -33.29 23.73 19.87
N ARG A 317 -33.29 22.47 19.42
CA ARG A 317 -34.47 21.81 18.82
C ARG A 317 -34.37 20.29 18.82
N ARG A 318 -35.52 19.61 18.73
CA ARG A 318 -35.60 18.17 18.39
C ARG A 318 -35.45 17.98 16.88
N CYS A 319 -34.71 16.95 16.48
CA CYS A 319 -34.62 16.48 15.10
C CYS A 319 -35.08 15.01 15.04
N ASN A 320 -35.43 14.52 13.84
CA ASN A 320 -35.78 13.12 13.67
C ASN A 320 -34.54 12.33 13.23
N LEU A 321 -34.33 11.15 13.82
CA LEU A 321 -33.23 10.25 13.49
C LEU A 321 -33.75 8.85 13.21
N ARG A 322 -33.47 8.36 12.00
CA ARG A 322 -33.64 6.96 11.60
C ARG A 322 -32.29 6.24 11.75
N VAL A 323 -32.21 5.27 12.66
CA VAL A 323 -31.01 4.41 12.74
C VAL A 323 -31.20 3.28 11.74
N LEU A 324 -30.37 3.26 10.70
CA LEU A 324 -30.52 2.29 9.62
C LEU A 324 -29.96 0.93 10.04
N GLY A 325 -30.67 -0.14 9.69
CA GLY A 325 -30.19 -1.51 9.87
C GLY A 325 -29.02 -1.87 8.93
N PRO A 326 -28.34 -3.01 9.16
CA PRO A 326 -27.18 -3.47 8.37
C PRO A 326 -27.41 -3.58 6.86
N ASP A 327 -28.56 -4.12 6.46
CA ASP A 327 -28.92 -4.35 5.05
C ASP A 327 -29.94 -3.33 4.52
N GLU A 328 -30.35 -2.37 5.35
CA GLU A 328 -31.27 -1.32 4.93
C GLU A 328 -30.55 -0.38 3.94
N PRO A 329 -31.11 -0.03 2.78
CA PRO A 329 -30.46 0.91 1.86
C PRO A 329 -30.45 2.33 2.45
N GLU A 330 -29.49 3.15 2.01
CA GLU A 330 -29.59 4.58 2.27
C GLU A 330 -30.75 5.18 1.49
N PRO A 331 -31.54 6.10 2.10
CA PRO A 331 -32.62 6.78 1.39
C PRO A 331 -32.08 7.66 0.25
N ILE A 332 -32.91 7.89 -0.76
CA ILE A 332 -32.55 8.67 -1.96
C ILE A 332 -32.86 10.16 -1.74
N GLU A 333 -34.05 10.46 -1.23
CA GLU A 333 -34.49 11.79 -0.82
C GLU A 333 -35.11 11.70 0.57
N GLU A 334 -34.77 12.63 1.45
CA GLU A 334 -35.34 12.74 2.79
C GLU A 334 -35.78 14.18 3.05
N PRO A 335 -36.86 14.42 3.80
CA PRO A 335 -37.18 15.75 4.31
C PRO A 335 -35.98 16.35 5.07
N SER A 336 -35.82 17.68 5.01
CA SER A 336 -34.66 18.37 5.61
C SER A 336 -34.48 18.17 7.13
N ASP A 337 -35.52 17.72 7.83
CA ASP A 337 -35.51 17.48 9.28
C ASP A 337 -35.43 15.99 9.67
N LEU A 338 -35.35 15.07 8.69
CA LEU A 338 -35.13 13.65 8.91
C LEU A 338 -33.68 13.28 8.59
N PHE A 339 -32.93 12.98 9.63
CA PHE A 339 -31.55 12.50 9.52
C PHE A 339 -31.52 10.99 9.67
N PHE A 340 -30.46 10.38 9.16
CA PHE A 340 -30.18 8.98 9.44
C PHE A 340 -28.76 8.78 9.93
N ALA A 341 -28.55 7.74 10.72
CA ALA A 341 -27.23 7.32 11.16
C ALA A 341 -27.10 5.81 11.08
N ARG A 342 -25.88 5.33 10.81
CA ARG A 342 -25.59 3.90 10.73
C ARG A 342 -24.29 3.49 11.43
N MET A 343 -23.31 4.39 11.49
CA MET A 343 -21.94 4.05 11.90
C MET A 343 -21.36 5.06 12.89
N ILE A 344 -20.34 4.61 13.60
CA ILE A 344 -19.44 5.43 14.42
C ILE A 344 -18.28 5.88 13.55
N TRP A 345 -17.88 7.14 13.69
CA TRP A 345 -16.60 7.65 13.20
C TRP A 345 -15.54 7.67 14.29
N ASP A 346 -14.47 6.93 14.05
CA ASP A 346 -13.25 7.00 14.82
C ASP A 346 -12.22 7.86 14.06
N SER A 347 -12.12 9.12 14.46
CA SER A 347 -11.15 10.08 13.91
C SER A 347 -9.69 9.68 14.18
N THR A 348 -9.42 8.92 15.24
CA THR A 348 -8.06 8.51 15.60
C THR A 348 -7.52 7.42 14.67
N GLN A 349 -8.41 6.53 14.22
CA GLN A 349 -8.08 5.46 13.28
C GLN A 349 -8.41 5.83 11.84
N ALA A 350 -9.22 6.87 11.61
CA ALA A 350 -9.88 7.17 10.33
C ALA A 350 -10.69 5.95 9.85
N ALA A 351 -11.57 5.49 10.72
CA ALA A 351 -12.41 4.32 10.50
C ALA A 351 -13.89 4.67 10.69
N LEU A 352 -14.74 4.05 9.87
CA LEU A 352 -16.19 4.00 10.06
C LEU A 352 -16.55 2.58 10.47
N VAL A 353 -16.96 2.43 11.73
CA VAL A 353 -17.20 1.14 12.37
C VAL A 353 -18.64 1.01 12.85
N ASN A 354 -19.06 -0.21 13.15
CA ASN A 354 -20.38 -0.46 13.68
C ASN A 354 -20.60 0.22 15.03
N VAL A 355 -21.86 0.55 15.31
CA VAL A 355 -22.29 0.94 16.65
C VAL A 355 -22.46 -0.34 17.47
N THR A 356 -21.58 -0.64 18.43
CA THR A 356 -21.84 -1.68 19.43
C THR A 356 -22.01 -1.07 20.82
N ASP A 357 -22.84 -1.70 21.66
CA ASP A 357 -23.06 -1.27 23.05
C ASP A 357 -21.85 -1.57 23.95
N GLN A 358 -20.98 -2.51 23.55
CA GLN A 358 -19.75 -2.87 24.27
C GLN A 358 -18.61 -1.86 24.05
N ASP A 359 -18.50 -1.25 22.87
CA ASP A 359 -17.46 -0.25 22.56
C ASP A 359 -17.58 1.01 23.44
N ILE A 360 -18.80 1.30 23.93
CA ILE A 360 -19.10 2.42 24.82
C ILE A 360 -18.54 2.17 26.23
N GLN A 361 -18.46 0.92 26.67
CA GLN A 361 -17.96 0.56 28.00
C GLN A 361 -16.45 0.28 28.03
N ALA A 362 -15.89 -0.24 26.94
CA ALA A 362 -14.47 -0.62 26.88
C ALA A 362 -13.50 0.57 26.85
N ALA A 363 -13.95 1.75 26.40
CA ALA A 363 -13.10 2.92 26.23
C ALA A 363 -12.67 3.63 27.54
N ILE A 364 -13.24 3.26 28.70
CA ILE A 364 -13.06 4.00 29.96
C ILE A 364 -12.33 3.18 31.06
N GLY A 365 -11.99 1.90 30.84
CA GLY A 365 -11.59 1.00 31.94
C GLY A 365 -10.22 0.33 31.96
N GLN A 366 -9.34 0.45 30.94
CA GLN A 366 -8.20 -0.49 30.78
C GLN A 366 -6.78 0.11 30.81
N ALA A 367 -6.61 1.38 31.18
CA ALA A 367 -5.29 2.04 31.10
C ALA A 367 -4.33 1.71 32.27
N THR A 368 -4.87 1.20 33.38
CA THR A 368 -4.13 0.92 34.62
C THR A 368 -3.81 -0.57 34.76
N TRP A 369 -2.66 -0.88 35.37
CA TRP A 369 -2.28 -2.25 35.72
C TRP A 369 -3.22 -2.81 36.80
N THR A 370 -3.69 -4.04 36.61
CA THR A 370 -4.54 -4.74 37.59
C THR A 370 -3.96 -6.11 37.95
N PRO A 371 -4.06 -6.59 39.20
CA PRO A 371 -3.67 -7.96 39.53
C PRO A 371 -4.49 -9.00 38.76
N CYS A 372 -3.85 -10.09 38.30
CA CYS A 372 -4.53 -11.25 37.73
C CYS A 372 -4.95 -12.23 38.84
N SER A 373 -5.97 -13.05 38.59
CA SER A 373 -6.43 -14.09 39.54
C SER A 373 -5.34 -15.12 39.89
N ASP A 374 -4.40 -15.35 38.97
CA ASP A 374 -3.44 -16.46 39.03
C ASP A 374 -2.03 -16.01 39.52
N GLY A 375 -1.93 -14.82 40.13
CA GLY A 375 -0.68 -14.33 40.72
C GLY A 375 0.23 -13.55 39.75
N GLY A 376 -0.37 -12.87 38.77
CA GLY A 376 0.30 -12.00 37.79
C GLY A 376 -0.28 -10.59 37.74
N ILE A 377 0.02 -9.86 36.68
CA ILE A 377 -0.46 -8.48 36.44
C ILE A 377 -1.03 -8.38 35.02
N SER A 378 -2.10 -7.61 34.84
CA SER A 378 -2.80 -7.46 33.57
C SER A 378 -2.78 -6.02 33.12
N ARG A 379 -2.69 -5.82 31.81
CA ARG A 379 -2.92 -4.52 31.18
C ARG A 379 -3.45 -4.72 29.76
N PHE A 380 -4.49 -3.98 29.39
CA PHE A 380 -5.14 -4.08 28.07
C PHE A 380 -5.54 -5.52 27.71
N GLY A 381 -5.97 -6.31 28.70
CA GLY A 381 -6.37 -7.71 28.53
C GLY A 381 -5.21 -8.68 28.29
N ILE A 382 -3.96 -8.27 28.53
CA ILE A 382 -2.80 -9.15 28.49
C ILE A 382 -2.31 -9.37 29.91
N ASP A 383 -2.34 -10.62 30.36
CA ASP A 383 -1.81 -11.03 31.66
C ASP A 383 -0.31 -11.31 31.55
N TYR A 384 0.48 -10.93 32.54
CA TYR A 384 1.93 -11.08 32.61
C TYR A 384 2.32 -11.73 33.94
N HIS A 385 3.15 -12.75 33.88
CA HIS A 385 3.62 -13.50 35.04
C HIS A 385 5.15 -13.48 35.15
N VAL A 386 5.66 -13.78 36.35
CA VAL A 386 7.09 -14.05 36.52
C VAL A 386 7.53 -15.15 35.55
N HIS A 387 8.70 -14.95 34.95
CA HIS A 387 9.28 -15.74 33.86
C HIS A 387 8.69 -15.55 32.46
N ASP A 388 7.66 -14.71 32.28
CA ASP A 388 7.27 -14.25 30.94
C ASP A 388 8.34 -13.34 30.34
N PHE A 389 8.42 -13.35 29.01
CA PHE A 389 9.25 -12.44 28.25
C PHE A 389 8.42 -11.27 27.75
N VAL A 390 9.00 -10.08 27.79
CA VAL A 390 8.32 -8.82 27.48
C VAL A 390 9.15 -7.95 26.56
N TYR A 391 8.45 -7.21 25.70
CA TYR A 391 9.02 -6.09 24.96
C TYR A 391 9.05 -4.85 25.86
N VAL A 392 10.23 -4.26 25.99
CA VAL A 392 10.47 -3.09 26.83
C VAL A 392 10.92 -1.92 25.96
N MET A 393 10.31 -0.75 26.15
CA MET A 393 10.75 0.50 25.53
C MET A 393 12.16 0.86 26.00
N PRO A 394 13.11 1.17 25.08
CA PRO A 394 14.46 1.58 25.45
C PRO A 394 14.47 2.96 26.12
N HIS A 395 15.54 3.26 26.86
CA HIS A 395 15.75 4.60 27.42
C HIS A 395 15.99 5.64 26.31
N SER A 396 15.53 6.87 26.53
CA SER A 396 15.60 8.01 25.59
C SER A 396 17.02 8.41 25.16
N SER A 397 18.06 7.85 25.79
CA SER A 397 19.49 8.07 25.49
C SER A 397 20.15 6.97 24.64
N SER A 398 19.42 5.92 24.22
CA SER A 398 20.00 4.81 23.45
C SER A 398 20.15 5.13 21.96
N SER A 399 21.29 4.78 21.36
CA SER A 399 21.59 4.99 19.93
C SER A 399 20.73 4.13 18.98
N ASN A 400 20.09 3.08 19.49
CA ASN A 400 19.19 2.17 18.78
C ASN A 400 17.71 2.38 19.19
N ALA A 401 17.28 3.63 19.42
CA ALA A 401 15.99 4.02 19.98
C ALA A 401 14.73 3.50 19.22
N ALA A 402 14.88 2.71 18.14
CA ALA A 402 13.81 2.14 17.36
C ALA A 402 13.58 0.63 17.59
N LEU A 403 14.40 -0.07 18.37
CA LEU A 403 14.17 -1.48 18.71
C LEU A 403 13.68 -1.68 20.15
N PHE A 404 12.75 -2.61 20.34
CA PHE A 404 12.41 -3.08 21.68
C PHE A 404 13.59 -3.82 22.30
N GLU A 405 13.84 -3.56 23.58
CA GLU A 405 14.63 -4.44 24.43
C GLU A 405 13.78 -5.65 24.82
N ILE A 406 14.40 -6.83 24.95
CA ILE A 406 13.70 -8.05 25.34
C ILE A 406 14.19 -8.44 26.74
N GLY A 407 13.27 -8.45 27.69
CA GLY A 407 13.54 -8.79 29.08
C GLY A 407 12.67 -9.96 29.52
N GLN A 408 13.19 -10.77 30.45
CA GLN A 408 12.40 -11.77 31.18
C GLN A 408 12.01 -11.19 32.53
N LEU A 409 10.72 -11.25 32.89
CA LEU A 409 10.25 -10.85 34.21
C LEU A 409 10.81 -11.80 35.28
N VAL A 410 11.44 -11.23 36.30
CA VAL A 410 12.02 -11.98 37.43
C VAL A 410 11.24 -11.73 38.70
N ASN A 411 10.76 -10.51 38.90
CA ASN A 411 10.00 -10.12 40.07
C ASN A 411 9.04 -8.98 39.75
N LEU A 412 7.93 -8.91 40.49
CA LEU A 412 6.91 -7.85 40.39
C LEU A 412 6.93 -7.05 41.70
N ILE A 413 7.08 -5.72 41.61
CA ILE A 413 7.18 -4.84 42.77
C ILE A 413 5.88 -4.03 42.86
N LEU A 414 5.07 -4.38 43.86
CA LEU A 414 3.77 -3.77 44.14
C LEU A 414 3.89 -2.67 45.20
N ASP A 415 3.07 -1.63 45.09
CA ASP A 415 2.91 -0.62 46.13
C ASP A 415 1.99 -1.09 47.28
N ALA A 416 1.80 -0.22 48.28
CA ALA A 416 0.98 -0.50 49.46
C ALA A 416 -0.49 -0.80 49.14
N ASP A 417 -0.99 -0.31 47.99
CA ASP A 417 -2.35 -0.51 47.50
C ASP A 417 -2.43 -1.64 46.45
N SER A 418 -1.37 -2.45 46.32
CA SER A 418 -1.25 -3.55 45.36
C SER A 418 -1.26 -3.14 43.89
N HIS A 419 -0.93 -1.88 43.57
CA HIS A 419 -0.67 -1.44 42.20
C HIS A 419 0.78 -1.73 41.82
N VAL A 420 0.99 -2.15 40.58
CA VAL A 420 2.33 -2.39 40.05
C VAL A 420 2.98 -1.05 39.68
N LEU A 421 4.11 -0.74 40.32
CA LEU A 421 4.92 0.42 39.95
C LEU A 421 6.14 0.01 39.12
N GLU A 422 6.80 -1.07 39.53
CA GLU A 422 8.08 -1.50 38.97
C GLU A 422 8.15 -3.02 38.80
N VAL A 423 9.01 -3.45 37.88
CA VAL A 423 9.30 -4.87 37.65
C VAL A 423 10.81 -5.06 37.55
N GLU A 424 11.30 -6.19 38.03
CA GLU A 424 12.69 -6.60 37.82
C GLU A 424 12.78 -7.46 36.55
N VAL A 425 13.65 -7.07 35.62
CA VAL A 425 13.85 -7.76 34.35
C VAL A 425 15.27 -8.29 34.23
N ARG A 426 15.42 -9.49 33.68
CA ARG A 426 16.70 -10.02 33.20
C ARG A 426 16.81 -9.80 31.69
N TRP A 427 17.91 -9.24 31.22
CA TRP A 427 18.06 -8.89 29.81
C TRP A 427 18.49 -10.03 28.89
N TYR A 428 17.87 -10.06 27.71
CA TYR A 428 18.29 -10.86 26.56
C TYR A 428 18.65 -9.92 25.41
N LYS A 429 19.81 -10.15 24.80
CA LYS A 429 20.36 -9.27 23.76
C LYS A 429 20.41 -10.02 22.43
N ARG A 430 20.48 -9.27 21.33
CA ARG A 430 20.28 -9.76 19.97
C ARG A 430 21.57 -10.32 19.39
N TYR A 431 21.52 -11.53 18.89
CA TYR A 431 22.66 -12.18 18.24
C TYR A 431 23.15 -11.40 17.00
N ASP A 432 22.23 -10.91 16.16
CA ASP A 432 22.59 -10.22 14.91
C ASP A 432 23.35 -8.91 15.12
N LEU A 433 23.20 -8.25 16.27
CA LEU A 433 24.01 -7.06 16.59
C LEU A 433 25.48 -7.39 16.92
N VAL A 434 25.77 -8.66 17.21
CA VAL A 434 27.14 -9.18 17.36
C VAL A 434 27.67 -9.58 15.99
N VAL A 435 26.87 -10.29 15.19
CA VAL A 435 27.23 -10.70 13.82
C VAL A 435 27.57 -9.49 12.95
N GLN A 436 26.79 -8.41 13.01
CA GLN A 436 27.05 -7.17 12.25
C GLN A 436 28.38 -6.46 12.61
N LYS A 437 29.01 -6.81 13.73
CA LYS A 437 30.31 -6.28 14.15
C LYS A 437 31.47 -7.18 13.74
N CYS A 438 31.20 -8.41 13.31
CA CYS A 438 32.22 -9.29 12.77
C CYS A 438 32.64 -8.75 11.40
N PRO A 439 33.96 -8.66 11.13
CA PRO A 439 34.43 -8.40 9.77
C PRO A 439 33.80 -9.43 8.82
N ASP A 440 33.32 -8.98 7.66
CA ASP A 440 33.09 -9.93 6.58
C ASP A 440 34.46 -10.48 6.19
N ASP A 441 34.67 -11.80 6.24
CA ASP A 441 35.88 -12.48 5.73
C ASP A 441 36.12 -12.24 4.20
N ASP A 442 35.39 -11.31 3.57
CA ASP A 442 35.54 -10.93 2.15
C ASP A 442 36.71 -9.93 1.93
N ASP A 443 37.32 -9.38 3.00
CA ASP A 443 38.44 -8.41 2.97
C ASP A 443 39.82 -8.99 3.33
N ASP A 444 39.97 -10.29 3.62
CA ASP A 444 41.30 -10.86 3.91
C ASP A 444 42.09 -11.14 2.61
N ASP A 445 43.16 -10.35 2.46
CA ASP A 445 44.30 -10.50 1.55
C ASP A 445 45.18 -11.71 1.95
N ASP A 446 44.61 -12.90 2.17
CA ASP A 446 45.42 -14.07 2.53
C ASP A 446 45.68 -14.99 1.32
N ASP A 447 46.89 -14.78 0.78
CA ASP A 447 47.66 -15.64 -0.13
C ASP A 447 48.02 -16.99 0.55
N ASP A 448 47.07 -17.85 0.90
CA ASP A 448 47.40 -19.24 1.26
C ASP A 448 46.56 -20.26 0.49
N ASP A 449 47.26 -20.93 -0.43
CA ASP A 449 46.88 -22.14 -1.15
C ASP A 449 46.67 -23.33 -0.19
N ASP A 450 45.56 -23.38 0.55
CA ASP A 450 45.12 -24.62 1.20
C ASP A 450 43.69 -24.99 0.80
N ASP A 451 43.61 -26.09 0.04
CA ASP A 451 42.42 -26.82 -0.46
C ASP A 451 41.57 -27.45 0.68
N ASP A 452 41.19 -26.70 1.72
CA ASP A 452 40.22 -27.17 2.71
C ASP A 452 38.81 -26.60 2.44
N ASP A 453 38.01 -27.43 1.77
CA ASP A 453 36.57 -27.34 1.55
C ASP A 453 35.78 -27.41 2.89
N ASP A 454 35.98 -26.45 3.78
CA ASP A 454 35.09 -26.26 4.94
C ASP A 454 34.13 -25.09 4.70
N THR A 455 33.18 -25.33 3.81
CA THR A 455 32.00 -24.46 3.60
C THR A 455 31.06 -24.38 4.82
N SER A 456 31.44 -24.94 5.99
CA SER A 456 30.59 -25.02 7.19
C SER A 456 30.74 -23.86 8.19
N SER A 457 31.73 -22.98 8.06
CA SER A 457 32.06 -21.98 9.10
C SER A 457 31.40 -20.60 8.93
N ARG A 458 30.59 -20.36 7.88
CA ARG A 458 30.05 -19.02 7.63
C ARG A 458 28.91 -18.65 8.59
N VAL A 459 29.04 -17.52 9.26
CA VAL A 459 28.12 -17.05 10.30
C VAL A 459 26.73 -16.74 9.71
N VAL A 460 25.71 -17.48 10.14
CA VAL A 460 24.32 -17.27 9.68
C VAL A 460 23.64 -16.21 10.53
N SER A 461 23.14 -15.14 9.91
CA SER A 461 22.31 -14.13 10.59
C SER A 461 20.91 -14.68 10.90
N ASP A 462 20.47 -14.46 12.14
CA ASP A 462 19.12 -14.79 12.60
C ASP A 462 18.59 -13.74 13.60
N ASN A 463 17.76 -12.84 13.08
CA ASN A 463 17.11 -11.77 13.84
C ASN A 463 16.17 -12.25 14.96
N ARG A 464 15.85 -13.56 15.01
CA ARG A 464 15.04 -14.21 16.06
C ARG A 464 15.88 -14.88 17.14
N ARG A 465 17.21 -14.94 16.98
CA ARG A 465 18.14 -15.54 17.94
C ARG A 465 18.58 -14.51 18.98
N LEU A 466 18.43 -14.88 20.25
CA LEU A 466 18.84 -14.08 21.39
C LEU A 466 19.91 -14.80 22.20
N TYR A 467 20.75 -14.03 22.89
CA TYR A 467 21.65 -14.54 23.91
C TYR A 467 21.28 -13.98 25.28
N ARG A 468 21.35 -14.86 26.28
CA ARG A 468 21.06 -14.53 27.67
C ARG A 468 22.22 -13.75 28.30
N THR A 469 21.92 -12.70 29.06
CA THR A 469 22.91 -11.95 29.84
C THR A 469 22.81 -12.24 31.35
N ARG A 470 23.78 -11.74 32.11
CA ARG A 470 23.76 -11.70 33.58
C ARG A 470 23.18 -10.39 34.13
N GLU A 471 22.73 -9.48 33.27
CA GLU A 471 22.23 -8.17 33.67
C GLU A 471 20.78 -8.24 34.14
N TYR A 472 20.52 -7.51 35.22
CA TYR A 472 19.20 -7.30 35.78
C TYR A 472 18.98 -5.80 35.98
N GLU A 473 17.75 -5.36 35.78
CA GLU A 473 17.37 -3.97 35.96
C GLU A 473 15.96 -3.88 36.51
N THR A 474 15.73 -2.97 37.45
CA THR A 474 14.39 -2.60 37.87
C THR A 474 13.88 -1.48 36.98
N ILE A 475 12.75 -1.71 36.32
CA ILE A 475 12.16 -0.78 35.37
C ILE A 475 10.73 -0.44 35.78
N ASN A 476 10.27 0.75 35.40
CA ASN A 476 8.85 1.08 35.54
C ASN A 476 8.01 0.16 34.64
N ALA A 477 6.95 -0.44 35.19
CA ALA A 477 6.08 -1.39 34.48
C ALA A 477 5.49 -0.80 33.19
N ASP A 478 5.26 0.51 33.13
CA ASP A 478 4.74 1.19 31.93
C ASP A 478 5.67 1.13 30.70
N ARG A 479 6.95 0.78 30.88
CA ARG A 479 7.85 0.54 29.75
C ARG A 479 7.52 -0.75 29.01
N ILE A 480 6.77 -1.68 29.60
CA ILE A 480 6.29 -2.91 28.96
C ILE A 480 5.26 -2.56 27.89
N GLN A 481 5.46 -3.03 26.66
CA GLN A 481 4.52 -2.79 25.54
C GLN A 481 3.81 -4.05 25.05
N GLY A 482 4.22 -5.23 25.51
CA GLY A 482 3.67 -6.50 25.05
C GLY A 482 4.50 -7.69 25.50
N LYS A 483 4.00 -8.89 25.18
CA LYS A 483 4.71 -10.15 25.40
C LYS A 483 5.59 -10.52 24.21
N ALA A 484 6.69 -11.17 24.51
CA ALA A 484 7.49 -11.96 23.56
C ALA A 484 7.47 -13.42 24.04
N TYR A 485 7.66 -14.37 23.12
CA TYR A 485 7.73 -15.78 23.46
C TYR A 485 9.13 -16.31 23.15
N VAL A 486 9.94 -16.56 24.17
CA VAL A 486 11.33 -17.02 23.99
C VAL A 486 11.47 -18.45 24.47
N ALA A 487 11.98 -19.33 23.61
CA ALA A 487 12.21 -20.74 23.92
C ALA A 487 13.69 -21.14 23.81
N PHE A 488 14.10 -22.08 24.66
CA PHE A 488 15.34 -22.84 24.45
C PHE A 488 15.02 -24.05 23.56
N ILE A 489 15.57 -24.08 22.35
CA ILE A 489 15.29 -25.12 21.35
C ILE A 489 16.59 -25.63 20.74
N GLU A 490 16.94 -26.87 21.07
CA GLU A 490 18.14 -27.57 20.59
C GLU A 490 17.97 -28.09 19.15
N SER A 491 16.78 -28.63 18.82
CA SER A 491 16.48 -29.19 17.50
C SER A 491 16.17 -28.11 16.47
N ARG A 492 16.74 -28.23 15.27
CA ARG A 492 16.47 -27.31 14.15
C ARG A 492 15.01 -27.37 13.68
N ASP A 493 14.42 -28.56 13.53
CA ASP A 493 13.06 -28.69 13.00
C ASP A 493 12.02 -28.05 13.93
N ARG A 494 12.13 -28.31 15.24
CA ARG A 494 11.27 -27.68 16.25
C ARG A 494 11.45 -26.17 16.31
N ARG A 495 12.64 -25.66 15.96
CA ARG A 495 12.93 -24.23 15.92
C ARG A 495 12.21 -23.56 14.76
N ASP A 496 12.24 -24.18 13.58
CA ASP A 496 11.58 -23.61 12.41
C ASP A 496 10.05 -23.61 12.55
N GLU A 497 9.48 -24.64 13.17
CA GLU A 497 8.06 -24.68 13.57
C GLU A 497 7.72 -23.56 14.57
N TRP A 498 8.48 -23.45 15.66
CA TRP A 498 8.28 -22.42 16.70
C TRP A 498 8.32 -20.99 16.13
N LEU A 499 9.19 -20.73 15.16
CA LEU A 499 9.42 -19.41 14.59
C LEU A 499 8.50 -19.05 13.42
N GLN A 500 7.44 -19.83 13.15
CA GLN A 500 6.37 -19.45 12.22
C GLN A 500 5.53 -18.26 12.74
N HIS A 501 5.55 -18.02 14.06
CA HIS A 501 4.80 -16.97 14.72
C HIS A 501 5.62 -15.69 14.94
N ASP A 502 5.00 -14.53 14.70
CA ASP A 502 5.73 -13.26 14.57
C ASP A 502 6.30 -12.73 15.89
N ASP A 503 5.84 -13.23 17.03
CA ASP A 503 6.23 -12.85 18.40
C ASP A 503 7.16 -13.87 19.07
N HIS A 504 7.58 -14.91 18.33
CA HIS A 504 8.43 -15.99 18.82
C HIS A 504 9.92 -15.74 18.55
N PHE A 505 10.75 -16.06 19.54
CA PHE A 505 12.21 -15.97 19.53
C PHE A 505 12.78 -17.24 20.16
N TYR A 506 14.08 -17.43 20.01
CA TYR A 506 14.77 -18.51 20.70
C TYR A 506 16.12 -18.07 21.23
N THR A 507 16.63 -18.84 22.18
CA THR A 507 17.95 -18.64 22.75
C THR A 507 18.59 -19.98 23.04
N ASP A 508 19.81 -20.15 22.58
CA ASP A 508 20.70 -21.28 22.83
C ASP A 508 22.09 -20.80 23.27
N LEU A 509 22.25 -19.49 23.47
CA LEU A 509 23.50 -18.84 23.81
C LEU A 509 23.37 -18.00 25.09
N TYR A 510 24.48 -17.82 25.79
CA TYR A 510 24.64 -16.85 26.86
C TYR A 510 26.02 -16.18 26.78
N THR A 511 26.16 -15.05 27.47
CA THR A 511 27.47 -14.42 27.68
C THR A 511 27.72 -14.20 29.16
N ASN A 512 29.00 -14.17 29.54
CA ASN A 512 29.43 -13.77 30.88
C ASN A 512 29.63 -12.25 31.00
N ASN A 513 29.71 -11.55 29.87
CA ASN A 513 29.85 -10.11 29.80
C ASN A 513 28.47 -9.43 29.95
N SER A 514 28.49 -8.12 30.19
CA SER A 514 27.28 -7.29 30.10
C SER A 514 26.63 -7.37 28.72
N ILE A 515 27.46 -7.20 27.68
CA ILE A 515 27.10 -7.29 26.26
C ILE A 515 28.25 -7.98 25.54
N ALA A 516 27.94 -8.93 24.66
CA ALA A 516 28.91 -9.54 23.76
C ALA A 516 29.39 -8.51 22.72
N GLN A 517 30.70 -8.37 22.56
CA GLN A 517 31.32 -7.52 21.53
C GLN A 517 31.73 -8.32 20.31
N SER A 518 31.99 -9.62 20.47
CA SER A 518 32.34 -10.55 19.39
C SER A 518 31.62 -11.90 19.56
N LEU A 519 31.71 -12.76 18.56
CA LEU A 519 31.15 -14.13 18.64
C LEU A 519 31.85 -14.99 19.70
N ASP A 520 33.12 -14.72 20.00
CA ASP A 520 33.89 -15.45 21.04
C ASP A 520 33.36 -15.23 22.46
N ASP A 521 32.64 -14.12 22.68
CA ASP A 521 31.99 -13.82 23.96
C ASP A 521 30.73 -14.66 24.21
N LEU A 522 30.28 -15.44 23.23
CA LEU A 522 29.06 -16.23 23.27
C LEU A 522 29.37 -17.70 23.56
N HIS A 523 28.60 -18.28 24.47
CA HIS A 523 28.74 -19.66 24.91
C HIS A 523 27.41 -20.40 24.81
N THR A 524 27.45 -21.70 24.52
CA THR A 524 26.25 -22.53 24.40
C THR A 524 25.58 -22.77 25.74
N LEU A 525 24.27 -22.54 25.79
CA LEU A 525 23.44 -22.83 26.94
C LEU A 525 23.17 -24.35 27.02
N THR A 526 23.42 -24.97 28.17
CA THR A 526 23.27 -26.43 28.38
C THR A 526 22.04 -26.81 29.22
N LYS A 527 21.26 -25.83 29.66
CA LYS A 527 20.08 -26.01 30.51
C LYS A 527 18.93 -25.16 30.01
N SER A 528 17.70 -25.62 30.23
CA SER A 528 16.50 -24.85 29.93
C SER A 528 16.48 -23.51 30.68
N ILE A 529 15.82 -22.54 30.08
CA ILE A 529 15.54 -21.23 30.69
C ILE A 529 14.23 -21.31 31.49
N PRO A 530 14.08 -20.58 32.61
CA PRO A 530 12.81 -20.46 33.30
C PRO A 530 11.72 -19.92 32.35
N GLN A 531 10.49 -20.40 32.49
CA GLN A 531 9.33 -19.93 31.71
C GLN A 531 8.08 -20.05 32.58
N CYS A 532 7.10 -19.17 32.35
CA CYS A 532 5.78 -19.36 32.92
C CYS A 532 5.06 -20.47 32.15
N LEU A 533 4.84 -21.62 32.80
CA LEU A 533 4.19 -22.77 32.16
C LEU A 533 2.72 -22.48 31.82
N VAL A 534 2.03 -21.70 32.65
CA VAL A 534 0.62 -21.33 32.43
C VAL A 534 0.48 -20.49 31.16
N CYS A 535 1.19 -19.36 31.07
CA CYS A 535 1.11 -18.49 29.89
C CYS A 535 1.67 -19.15 28.62
N ARG A 536 2.68 -20.00 28.75
CA ARG A 536 3.18 -20.77 27.61
C ARG A 536 2.15 -21.77 27.12
N GLN A 537 1.51 -22.53 28.02
CA GLN A 537 0.50 -23.50 27.64
C GLN A 537 -0.72 -22.81 27.04
N GLN A 538 -1.21 -21.73 27.65
CA GLN A 538 -2.31 -20.92 27.09
C GLN A 538 -2.01 -20.45 25.67
N ARG A 539 -0.77 -20.04 25.38
CA ARG A 539 -0.38 -19.63 24.02
C ARG A 539 -0.38 -20.81 23.04
N ILE A 540 0.14 -21.97 23.47
CA ILE A 540 0.13 -23.18 22.64
C ILE A 540 -1.31 -23.61 22.35
N ASP A 541 -2.15 -23.71 23.39
CA ASP A 541 -3.56 -24.08 23.27
C ASP A 541 -4.30 -23.10 22.35
N GLN A 542 -4.01 -21.80 22.45
CA GLN A 542 -4.57 -20.80 21.56
C GLN A 542 -4.17 -21.06 20.10
N LEU A 543 -2.88 -21.28 19.82
CA LEU A 543 -2.39 -21.53 18.47
C LEU A 543 -2.94 -22.84 17.88
N GLU A 544 -3.01 -23.90 18.67
CA GLU A 544 -3.61 -25.18 18.27
C GLU A 544 -5.11 -25.02 17.97
N SER A 545 -5.83 -24.25 18.80
CA SER A 545 -7.26 -23.98 18.56
C SER A 545 -7.50 -23.16 17.29
N GLU A 546 -6.63 -22.19 16.97
CA GLU A 546 -6.72 -21.40 15.74
C GLU A 546 -6.56 -22.29 14.50
N VAL A 547 -5.65 -23.26 14.54
CA VAL A 547 -5.44 -24.25 13.46
C VAL A 547 -6.65 -25.19 13.35
N GLU A 548 -7.13 -25.75 14.46
CA GLU A 548 -8.27 -26.67 14.45
C GLU A 548 -9.55 -26.00 13.91
N VAL A 549 -9.80 -24.76 14.32
CA VAL A 549 -10.95 -23.98 13.83
C VAL A 549 -10.82 -23.69 12.34
N LEU A 550 -9.63 -23.34 11.87
CA LEU A 550 -9.38 -23.10 10.44
C LEU A 550 -9.55 -24.38 9.62
N ASP A 551 -9.06 -25.52 10.10
CA ASP A 551 -9.24 -26.83 9.45
C ASP A 551 -10.72 -27.23 9.37
N ARG A 552 -11.50 -26.91 10.42
CA ARG A 552 -12.94 -27.19 10.48
C ARG A 552 -13.79 -26.27 9.61
N LYS A 553 -13.52 -24.97 9.61
CA LYS A 553 -14.34 -23.94 8.92
C LYS A 553 -13.86 -23.69 7.48
N GLY A 554 -12.59 -23.96 7.18
CA GLY A 554 -11.96 -23.72 5.90
C GLY A 554 -11.59 -22.24 5.66
N PRO A 555 -10.71 -21.97 4.67
CA PRO A 555 -10.35 -20.61 4.28
C PRO A 555 -11.49 -19.90 3.52
N LEU A 556 -11.48 -18.57 3.52
CA LEU A 556 -12.39 -17.77 2.70
C LEU A 556 -12.13 -18.00 1.21
N ARG A 557 -13.21 -18.15 0.43
CA ARG A 557 -13.13 -18.26 -1.03
C ARG A 557 -12.93 -16.86 -1.62
N GLY A 558 -11.70 -16.62 -2.08
CA GLY A 558 -11.23 -15.33 -2.59
C GLY A 558 -11.46 -15.13 -4.08
N LEU A 559 -11.92 -13.94 -4.47
CA LEU A 559 -11.81 -13.39 -5.81
C LEU A 559 -10.71 -12.32 -5.81
N GLU A 560 -9.56 -12.69 -6.37
CA GLU A 560 -8.43 -11.80 -6.52
C GLU A 560 -8.61 -10.93 -7.76
N LEU A 561 -8.53 -9.64 -7.54
CA LEU A 561 -8.38 -8.69 -8.61
C LEU A 561 -6.89 -8.43 -8.88
N PHE A 562 -5.95 -8.28 -7.91
CA PHE A 562 -4.50 -8.04 -8.19
C PHE A 562 -3.53 -8.12 -6.95
N ALA A 563 -3.61 -9.06 -6.00
CA ALA A 563 -2.73 -9.12 -4.80
C ALA A 563 -2.59 -10.50 -4.08
N GLY A 564 -1.42 -10.86 -3.53
CA GLY A 564 -1.21 -12.16 -2.84
C GLY A 564 -1.44 -12.18 -1.31
N LEU A 565 -2.54 -12.79 -0.85
CA LEU A 565 -2.91 -12.96 0.58
C LEU A 565 -2.89 -14.43 1.07
N GLU A 566 -2.75 -15.40 0.17
CA GLU A 566 -2.97 -16.83 0.45
C GLU A 566 -2.04 -17.44 1.50
N LEU A 567 -0.81 -16.92 1.62
CA LEU A 567 0.19 -17.47 2.54
C LEU A 567 -0.23 -17.41 4.02
N SER A 568 -1.27 -16.63 4.36
CA SER A 568 -1.79 -16.62 5.73
C SER A 568 -2.60 -17.87 6.09
N GLY A 569 -3.03 -18.66 5.09
CA GLY A 569 -3.91 -19.82 5.28
C GLY A 569 -5.40 -19.46 5.43
N PHE A 570 -5.74 -18.20 5.65
CA PHE A 570 -7.13 -17.76 5.88
C PHE A 570 -7.91 -17.43 4.61
N VAL A 571 -7.23 -17.32 3.47
CA VAL A 571 -7.82 -16.99 2.17
C VAL A 571 -7.30 -17.99 1.14
N GLN A 572 -8.21 -18.54 0.36
CA GLN A 572 -7.89 -19.35 -0.81
C GLN A 572 -8.40 -18.63 -2.05
N THR A 573 -7.51 -18.23 -2.97
CA THR A 573 -7.94 -17.67 -4.24
C THR A 573 -8.59 -18.76 -5.07
N LYS A 574 -9.88 -18.62 -5.33
CA LYS A 574 -10.64 -19.51 -6.23
C LYS A 574 -10.74 -18.91 -7.62
N TRP A 575 -10.70 -17.59 -7.72
CA TRP A 575 -10.85 -16.86 -8.97
C TRP A 575 -9.89 -15.68 -9.00
N ALA A 576 -9.27 -15.44 -10.15
CA ALA A 576 -8.43 -14.28 -10.39
C ALA A 576 -8.77 -13.62 -11.73
N VAL A 577 -8.68 -12.29 -11.81
CA VAL A 577 -8.92 -11.54 -13.04
C VAL A 577 -7.65 -10.79 -13.44
N GLU A 578 -7.05 -11.15 -14.59
CA GLU A 578 -5.81 -10.53 -15.04
C GLU A 578 -5.87 -10.22 -16.54
N PHE A 579 -5.57 -8.98 -16.92
CA PHE A 579 -5.66 -8.53 -18.31
C PHE A 579 -4.42 -8.95 -19.13
N SER A 580 -3.23 -8.89 -18.55
CA SER A 580 -1.97 -9.28 -19.21
C SER A 580 -1.91 -10.81 -19.39
N PRO A 581 -1.80 -11.33 -20.62
CA PRO A 581 -1.69 -12.78 -20.84
C PRO A 581 -0.51 -13.42 -20.11
N GLY A 582 0.67 -12.79 -20.11
CA GLY A 582 1.85 -13.28 -19.42
C GLY A 582 1.67 -13.30 -17.91
N ALA A 583 1.06 -12.26 -17.32
CA ALA A 583 0.75 -12.25 -15.89
C ALA A 583 -0.34 -13.26 -15.52
N ALA A 584 -1.33 -13.48 -16.38
CA ALA A 584 -2.37 -14.49 -16.18
C ALA A 584 -1.79 -15.90 -16.19
N LEU A 585 -0.85 -16.19 -17.10
CA LEU A 585 -0.11 -17.46 -17.12
C LEU A 585 0.73 -17.63 -15.85
N THR A 586 1.47 -16.59 -15.45
CA THR A 586 2.20 -16.56 -14.18
C THR A 586 1.28 -16.91 -13.01
N PHE A 587 0.11 -16.28 -12.94
CA PHE A 587 -0.82 -16.55 -11.85
C PHE A 587 -1.33 -17.99 -11.89
N GLN A 588 -1.74 -18.47 -13.06
CA GLN A 588 -2.31 -19.82 -13.22
C GLN A 588 -1.32 -20.93 -12.85
N GLU A 589 -0.04 -20.78 -13.19
CA GLU A 589 1.01 -21.74 -12.87
C GLU A 589 1.27 -21.83 -11.37
N ASN A 590 1.31 -20.68 -10.69
CA ASN A 590 1.59 -20.62 -9.26
C ASN A 590 0.35 -20.91 -8.38
N HIS A 591 -0.86 -20.82 -8.95
CA HIS A 591 -2.14 -21.00 -8.25
C HIS A 591 -3.04 -21.98 -9.03
N THR A 592 -2.63 -23.25 -9.09
CA THR A 592 -3.29 -24.30 -9.91
C THR A 592 -4.76 -24.57 -9.56
N ASN A 593 -5.19 -24.23 -8.35
CA ASN A 593 -6.58 -24.39 -7.89
C ASN A 593 -7.46 -23.16 -8.19
N ALA A 594 -6.89 -22.08 -8.72
CA ALA A 594 -7.61 -20.87 -9.08
C ALA A 594 -8.00 -20.88 -10.56
N ILE A 595 -9.17 -20.34 -10.86
CA ILE A 595 -9.61 -20.04 -12.22
C ILE A 595 -9.12 -18.63 -12.57
N VAL A 596 -8.25 -18.51 -13.58
CA VAL A 596 -7.74 -17.22 -14.03
C VAL A 596 -8.47 -16.72 -15.28
N TYR A 597 -9.25 -15.66 -15.12
CA TYR A 597 -9.94 -14.99 -16.22
C TYR A 597 -9.00 -14.00 -16.91
N ASN A 598 -8.39 -14.42 -18.03
CA ASN A 598 -7.61 -13.51 -18.86
C ASN A 598 -8.48 -12.59 -19.72
N GLN A 599 -9.11 -11.58 -19.09
CA GLN A 599 -10.09 -10.67 -19.71
C GLN A 599 -10.22 -9.32 -18.98
N ASP A 600 -10.78 -8.31 -19.64
CA ASP A 600 -11.14 -7.02 -19.01
C ASP A 600 -12.22 -7.21 -17.93
N SER A 601 -11.96 -6.70 -16.72
CA SER A 601 -12.88 -6.80 -15.58
C SER A 601 -14.26 -6.17 -15.83
N ASN A 602 -14.35 -5.14 -16.68
CA ASN A 602 -15.64 -4.54 -17.05
C ASN A 602 -16.47 -5.50 -17.89
N ILE A 603 -15.83 -6.23 -18.81
CA ILE A 603 -16.51 -7.23 -19.66
C ILE A 603 -17.01 -8.39 -18.78
N LEU A 604 -16.18 -8.85 -17.86
CA LEU A 604 -16.54 -9.91 -16.90
C LEU A 604 -17.72 -9.49 -16.02
N LEU A 605 -17.70 -8.28 -15.45
CA LEU A 605 -18.79 -7.77 -14.62
C LEU A 605 -20.10 -7.66 -15.41
N LYS A 606 -20.04 -7.16 -16.65
CA LYS A 606 -21.21 -7.08 -17.53
C LYS A 606 -21.80 -8.46 -17.81
N HIS A 607 -20.96 -9.46 -18.06
CA HIS A 607 -21.38 -10.83 -18.29
C HIS A 607 -22.01 -11.44 -17.02
N ALA A 608 -21.39 -11.25 -15.86
CA ALA A 608 -21.89 -11.74 -14.58
C ALA A 608 -23.27 -11.16 -14.23
N LEU A 609 -23.47 -9.84 -14.45
CA LEU A 609 -24.77 -9.19 -14.24
C LEU A 609 -25.84 -9.72 -15.20
N ALA A 610 -25.53 -9.83 -16.49
CA ALA A 610 -26.46 -10.38 -17.47
C ALA A 610 -26.88 -11.82 -17.11
N ALA A 611 -25.94 -12.67 -16.69
CA ALA A 611 -26.24 -14.02 -16.24
C ALA A 611 -27.10 -14.04 -14.96
N HIS A 612 -26.85 -13.13 -14.01
CA HIS A 612 -27.64 -13.00 -12.79
C HIS A 612 -29.09 -12.58 -13.05
N GLU A 613 -29.32 -11.72 -14.03
CA GLU A 613 -30.66 -11.30 -14.49
C GLU A 613 -31.40 -12.41 -15.27
N GLY A 614 -30.83 -13.60 -15.40
CA GLY A 614 -31.42 -14.73 -16.14
C GLY A 614 -31.26 -14.62 -17.66
N ASN A 615 -30.47 -13.67 -18.16
CA ASN A 615 -30.09 -13.63 -19.57
C ASN A 615 -29.03 -14.70 -19.88
N ASN A 616 -28.93 -15.11 -21.14
CA ASN A 616 -27.90 -16.05 -21.61
C ASN A 616 -26.84 -15.29 -22.45
N PRO A 617 -25.89 -14.58 -21.81
CA PRO A 617 -24.86 -13.83 -22.53
C PRO A 617 -23.95 -14.77 -23.34
N GLU A 618 -23.43 -14.26 -24.47
CA GLU A 618 -22.45 -14.98 -25.29
C GLU A 618 -21.21 -15.39 -24.47
N PRO A 619 -20.65 -16.59 -24.70
CA PRO A 619 -19.47 -17.06 -24.00
C PRO A 619 -18.29 -16.07 -24.09
N LEU A 620 -17.65 -15.80 -22.96
CA LEU A 620 -16.43 -14.99 -22.94
C LEU A 620 -15.25 -15.80 -23.46
N LEU A 621 -14.40 -15.16 -24.25
CA LEU A 621 -13.17 -15.76 -24.76
C LEU A 621 -11.96 -15.14 -24.07
N SER A 622 -10.89 -15.93 -23.88
CA SER A 622 -9.60 -15.43 -23.42
C SER A 622 -8.99 -14.40 -24.40
N LEU A 623 -8.13 -13.50 -23.89
CA LEU A 623 -7.51 -12.43 -24.69
C LEU A 623 -6.35 -12.90 -25.59
N ARG A 624 -5.78 -14.07 -25.29
CA ARG A 624 -4.63 -14.62 -26.03
C ARG A 624 -5.09 -15.19 -27.38
N GLU A 625 -4.62 -14.57 -28.49
CA GLU A 625 -5.10 -14.90 -29.84
C GLU A 625 -4.72 -16.31 -30.31
N ASP A 626 -3.55 -16.81 -29.92
CA ASP A 626 -3.01 -18.14 -30.30
C ASP A 626 -3.61 -19.29 -29.49
N GLU A 627 -4.22 -19.02 -28.34
CA GLU A 627 -4.89 -20.00 -27.46
C GLU A 627 -6.27 -19.50 -27.03
N ARG A 628 -7.01 -18.92 -27.98
CA ARG A 628 -8.32 -18.34 -27.70
C ARG A 628 -9.32 -19.45 -27.37
N HIS A 629 -9.77 -19.48 -26.12
CA HIS A 629 -10.69 -20.49 -25.61
C HIS A 629 -11.82 -19.84 -24.82
N GLU A 630 -12.92 -20.57 -24.66
CA GLU A 630 -14.04 -20.15 -23.82
C GLU A 630 -13.62 -20.14 -22.35
N LEU A 631 -13.83 -19.00 -21.70
CA LEU A 631 -13.64 -18.84 -20.27
C LEU A 631 -14.80 -19.51 -19.54
N PRO A 632 -14.55 -20.13 -18.38
CA PRO A 632 -15.62 -20.72 -17.57
C PRO A 632 -16.61 -19.65 -17.09
N PRO A 633 -17.80 -20.04 -16.61
CA PRO A 633 -18.71 -19.11 -15.96
C PRO A 633 -18.06 -18.35 -14.80
N MET A 634 -18.43 -17.08 -14.61
CA MET A 634 -18.03 -16.30 -13.44
C MET A 634 -18.74 -16.82 -12.18
N PRO A 635 -18.14 -16.67 -10.98
CA PRO A 635 -18.80 -17.03 -9.74
C PRO A 635 -20.09 -16.22 -9.52
N THR A 636 -21.07 -16.88 -8.92
CA THR A 636 -22.39 -16.36 -8.59
C THR A 636 -22.44 -15.78 -7.18
N GLN A 637 -23.52 -15.06 -6.85
CA GLN A 637 -23.69 -14.45 -5.53
C GLN A 637 -23.70 -15.52 -4.43
N GLY A 638 -22.87 -15.34 -3.41
CA GLY A 638 -22.69 -16.29 -2.30
C GLY A 638 -21.55 -17.30 -2.49
N GLU A 639 -20.92 -17.35 -3.67
CA GLU A 639 -19.72 -18.17 -3.89
C GLU A 639 -18.42 -17.45 -3.50
N VAL A 640 -18.41 -16.12 -3.58
CA VAL A 640 -17.26 -15.29 -3.19
C VAL A 640 -17.45 -14.77 -1.77
N ASP A 641 -16.56 -15.15 -0.86
CA ASP A 641 -16.58 -14.69 0.53
C ASP A 641 -15.74 -13.41 0.71
N PHE A 642 -14.70 -13.24 -0.10
CA PHE A 642 -13.75 -12.14 0.04
C PHE A 642 -13.24 -11.65 -1.32
N ILE A 643 -13.23 -10.32 -1.53
CA ILE A 643 -12.72 -9.67 -2.74
C ILE A 643 -11.55 -8.77 -2.36
N TYR A 644 -10.43 -8.91 -3.06
CA TYR A 644 -9.22 -8.11 -2.81
C TYR A 644 -8.49 -7.81 -4.11
N GLY A 645 -7.83 -6.66 -4.18
CA GLY A 645 -6.97 -6.32 -5.31
C GLY A 645 -6.57 -4.84 -5.32
N GLY A 646 -5.62 -4.50 -6.18
CA GLY A 646 -5.12 -3.14 -6.30
C GLY A 646 -4.97 -2.73 -7.76
N ARG A 647 -5.69 -1.68 -8.17
CA ARG A 647 -5.53 -1.10 -9.51
C ARG A 647 -4.51 0.03 -9.48
N GLN A 648 -3.56 0.01 -10.41
CA GLN A 648 -2.63 1.13 -10.58
C GLN A 648 -3.26 2.23 -11.44
N VAL A 649 -3.37 3.44 -10.89
CA VAL A 649 -3.79 4.63 -11.65
C VAL A 649 -2.55 5.47 -11.95
N GLY A 650 -2.13 5.49 -13.21
CA GLY A 650 -0.92 6.19 -13.68
C GLY A 650 -1.07 7.69 -13.91
N ARG A 651 -2.13 8.34 -13.43
CA ARG A 651 -2.38 9.77 -13.66
C ARG A 651 -2.56 10.51 -12.35
N ALA A 652 -1.72 11.52 -12.12
CA ALA A 652 -1.97 12.53 -11.09
C ALA A 652 -3.09 13.44 -11.62
N ILE A 653 -4.16 13.60 -10.84
CA ILE A 653 -5.20 14.57 -11.17
C ILE A 653 -4.70 15.94 -10.73
N VAL A 654 -4.39 16.83 -11.69
CA VAL A 654 -4.12 18.24 -11.41
C VAL A 654 -5.44 19.00 -11.51
N GLY A 655 -5.97 19.43 -10.36
CA GLY A 655 -7.31 20.05 -10.23
C GLY A 655 -8.43 19.03 -9.94
N GLY A 656 -9.18 19.20 -8.84
CA GLY A 656 -10.26 18.28 -8.43
C GLY A 656 -10.44 18.22 -6.90
N ILE A 657 -11.35 17.35 -6.42
CA ILE A 657 -11.61 17.16 -4.98
C ILE A 657 -10.36 16.60 -4.30
N LYS A 658 -9.87 17.27 -3.25
CA LYS A 658 -8.73 16.79 -2.44
C LYS A 658 -9.05 15.42 -1.85
N MET A 659 -8.17 14.45 -2.09
CA MET A 659 -8.39 13.03 -1.73
C MET A 659 -9.67 12.42 -2.31
N GLY A 660 -10.17 12.91 -3.45
CA GLY A 660 -11.43 12.48 -4.05
C GLY A 660 -11.56 10.97 -4.25
N VAL A 661 -10.50 10.28 -4.65
CA VAL A 661 -10.51 8.80 -4.80
C VAL A 661 -10.71 8.10 -3.46
N VAL A 662 -10.02 8.54 -2.40
CA VAL A 662 -10.17 7.97 -1.04
C VAL A 662 -11.59 8.21 -0.53
N LYS A 663 -12.09 9.45 -0.67
CA LYS A 663 -13.46 9.82 -0.28
C LYS A 663 -14.49 8.98 -1.03
N PHE A 664 -14.32 8.80 -2.33
CA PHE A 664 -15.22 8.00 -3.16
C PHE A 664 -15.25 6.52 -2.75
N ILE A 665 -14.09 5.90 -2.50
CA ILE A 665 -14.02 4.50 -2.04
C ILE A 665 -14.75 4.34 -0.71
N ILE A 666 -14.46 5.21 0.26
CA ILE A 666 -15.11 5.16 1.59
C ILE A 666 -16.61 5.36 1.43
N ARG A 667 -17.03 6.38 0.65
CA ARG A 667 -18.45 6.69 0.43
C ARG A 667 -19.20 5.53 -0.23
N ALA A 668 -18.59 4.89 -1.23
CA ALA A 668 -19.16 3.76 -1.94
C ALA A 668 -19.37 2.56 -1.00
N LEU A 669 -18.36 2.20 -0.21
CA LEU A 669 -18.45 1.10 0.75
C LEU A 669 -19.47 1.37 1.86
N VAL A 670 -19.47 2.59 2.41
CA VAL A 670 -20.44 3.02 3.43
C VAL A 670 -21.89 2.91 2.93
N CYS A 671 -22.15 3.36 1.69
CA CYS A 671 -23.48 3.26 1.07
C CYS A 671 -23.93 1.81 0.89
N LEU A 672 -22.98 0.89 0.70
CA LEU A 672 -23.22 -0.54 0.55
C LEU A 672 -23.33 -1.27 1.90
N GLY A 673 -23.31 -0.57 3.03
CA GLY A 673 -23.37 -1.19 4.36
C GLY A 673 -22.08 -1.89 4.76
N TYR A 674 -20.93 -1.37 4.35
CA TYR A 674 -19.63 -1.83 4.83
C TYR A 674 -19.06 -0.87 5.88
N GLN A 675 -18.50 -1.45 6.93
CA GLN A 675 -17.51 -0.81 7.79
C GLN A 675 -16.24 -0.60 6.97
N VAL A 676 -15.54 0.51 7.19
CA VAL A 676 -14.36 0.88 6.39
C VAL A 676 -13.25 1.41 7.27
N HIS A 677 -12.03 0.94 7.05
CA HIS A 677 -10.83 1.47 7.70
C HIS A 677 -9.69 1.49 6.69
N PHE A 678 -8.98 2.61 6.58
CA PHE A 678 -7.85 2.73 5.68
C PHE A 678 -6.59 3.25 6.39
N LYS A 679 -5.43 2.77 5.96
CA LYS A 679 -4.12 3.25 6.42
C LYS A 679 -3.13 3.27 5.26
N VAL A 680 -2.08 4.07 5.44
CA VAL A 680 -0.86 3.98 4.63
C VAL A 680 0.16 3.17 5.40
N VAL A 681 0.58 2.05 4.83
CA VAL A 681 1.53 1.10 5.44
C VAL A 681 2.76 0.95 4.55
N ASP A 682 3.93 0.66 5.13
CA ASP A 682 5.17 0.41 4.40
C ASP A 682 5.54 -1.07 4.54
N ALA A 683 5.69 -1.77 3.42
CA ALA A 683 5.97 -3.20 3.41
C ALA A 683 7.28 -3.59 4.14
N GLY A 684 8.26 -2.68 4.18
CA GLY A 684 9.51 -2.94 4.88
C GLY A 684 9.32 -3.16 6.38
N HIS A 685 8.28 -2.57 6.99
CA HIS A 685 7.94 -2.81 8.38
C HIS A 685 7.42 -4.23 8.64
N TYR A 686 7.10 -5.00 7.60
CA TYR A 686 6.51 -6.34 7.70
C TYR A 686 7.46 -7.41 7.16
N GLY A 687 8.75 -7.11 7.01
CA GLY A 687 9.78 -8.08 6.63
C GLY A 687 10.04 -8.16 5.13
N ALA A 688 9.49 -7.25 4.32
CA ALA A 688 9.96 -7.09 2.94
C ALA A 688 11.34 -6.44 2.96
N ALA A 689 12.26 -6.93 2.12
CA ALA A 689 13.60 -6.35 2.00
C ALA A 689 13.61 -4.97 1.31
N GLN A 690 12.46 -4.31 1.16
CA GLN A 690 12.33 -3.00 0.49
C GLN A 690 11.37 -2.09 1.26
N SER A 691 11.56 -0.78 1.10
CA SER A 691 10.52 0.19 1.49
C SER A 691 9.59 0.48 0.32
N ARG A 692 8.30 0.19 0.53
CA ARG A 692 7.22 0.28 -0.46
C ARG A 692 5.91 0.59 0.23
N ARG A 693 5.50 1.85 0.14
CA ARG A 693 4.24 2.32 0.74
C ARG A 693 3.03 1.90 -0.06
N ARG A 694 1.96 1.58 0.64
CA ARG A 694 0.65 1.20 0.11
C ARG A 694 -0.45 1.86 0.92
N VAL A 695 -1.44 2.39 0.22
CA VAL A 695 -2.74 2.72 0.83
C VAL A 695 -3.56 1.44 0.79
N ILE A 696 -4.05 1.00 1.94
CA ILE A 696 -4.85 -0.22 2.07
C ILE A 696 -6.20 0.18 2.67
N PHE A 697 -7.26 -0.39 2.10
CA PHE A 697 -8.64 -0.24 2.57
C PHE A 697 -9.15 -1.61 3.02
N TRP A 698 -9.62 -1.68 4.25
CA TRP A 698 -10.46 -2.78 4.71
C TRP A 698 -11.92 -2.38 4.54
N GLY A 699 -12.71 -3.32 4.00
CA GLY A 699 -14.17 -3.26 3.98
C GLY A 699 -14.71 -4.54 4.60
N ALA A 700 -15.49 -4.44 5.67
CA ALA A 700 -16.20 -5.58 6.25
C ALA A 700 -17.70 -5.29 6.31
N LYS A 701 -18.55 -6.25 5.91
CA LYS A 701 -19.99 -6.10 6.02
C LYS A 701 -20.37 -5.84 7.49
N GLN A 702 -21.40 -5.03 7.74
CA GLN A 702 -21.87 -4.83 9.11
C GLN A 702 -22.26 -6.18 9.77
N GLY A 703 -21.89 -6.33 11.04
CA GLY A 703 -22.06 -7.56 11.80
C GLY A 703 -20.87 -8.52 11.69
N VAL A 704 -19.94 -8.26 10.76
CA VAL A 704 -18.65 -8.96 10.68
C VAL A 704 -17.57 -8.10 11.36
N PRO A 705 -16.71 -8.67 12.21
CA PRO A 705 -15.56 -7.96 12.78
C PRO A 705 -14.69 -7.33 11.69
N LEU A 706 -14.40 -6.03 11.81
CA LEU A 706 -13.52 -5.32 10.89
C LEU A 706 -12.05 -5.67 11.20
N PRO A 707 -11.26 -6.15 10.22
CA PRO A 707 -9.84 -6.44 10.45
C PRO A 707 -9.05 -5.21 10.91
N LYS A 708 -8.11 -5.43 11.82
CA LYS A 708 -7.15 -4.40 12.25
C LYS A 708 -6.00 -4.31 11.24
N PHE A 709 -5.20 -3.24 11.33
CA PHE A 709 -3.95 -3.16 10.59
C PHE A 709 -2.82 -3.84 11.38
N PRO A 710 -1.95 -4.60 10.70
CA PRO A 710 -0.87 -5.30 11.38
C PRO A 710 0.12 -4.30 11.98
N LYS A 711 0.54 -4.57 13.22
CA LYS A 711 1.59 -3.79 13.89
C LYS A 711 2.92 -3.99 13.15
N PRO A 712 3.73 -2.93 13.00
CA PRO A 712 5.03 -3.03 12.33
C PRO A 712 6.01 -3.88 13.14
N MET A 713 6.69 -4.82 12.48
CA MET A 713 7.61 -5.76 13.12
C MET A 713 9.08 -5.40 12.92
N HIS A 714 9.41 -4.72 11.82
CA HIS A 714 10.78 -4.39 11.42
C HIS A 714 11.03 -2.88 11.40
N ASP A 715 12.24 -2.46 11.76
CA ASP A 715 12.66 -1.06 11.75
C ASP A 715 13.13 -0.61 10.35
N LEU A 716 12.84 0.63 9.97
CA LEU A 716 13.28 1.25 8.71
C LEU A 716 14.04 2.58 8.93
N THR A 717 14.63 2.79 10.12
CA THR A 717 15.26 4.04 10.60
C THR A 717 16.07 4.80 9.54
N LYS A 718 15.37 5.77 8.93
CA LYS A 718 15.76 6.91 8.05
C LYS A 718 14.50 7.42 7.32
N ARG A 719 13.45 6.59 7.20
CA ARG A 719 12.11 6.99 6.75
C ARG A 719 11.15 6.96 7.95
N SER A 720 11.00 8.10 8.63
CA SER A 720 10.04 8.28 9.74
C SER A 720 8.67 7.67 9.44
N PHE A 721 7.93 7.21 10.44
CA PHE A 721 6.52 6.85 10.28
C PHE A 721 5.73 8.10 9.85
N HIS A 722 5.31 8.15 8.59
CA HIS A 722 4.66 9.36 8.07
C HIS A 722 3.24 9.43 8.60
N SER A 723 2.96 10.50 9.33
CA SER A 723 1.59 10.90 9.59
C SER A 723 1.06 11.71 8.41
N PHE A 724 -0.22 11.55 8.09
CA PHE A 724 -0.86 12.23 6.96
C PHE A 724 -1.91 13.19 7.48
N LYS A 725 -1.87 14.45 7.07
CA LYS A 725 -2.96 15.40 7.38
C LYS A 725 -4.15 15.11 6.47
N LEU A 726 -5.27 14.75 7.07
CA LEU A 726 -6.56 14.63 6.40
C LEU A 726 -7.04 16.01 5.95
N PRO A 727 -7.97 16.09 4.97
CA PRO A 727 -8.53 17.35 4.51
C PRO A 727 -9.21 18.16 5.62
N THR A 728 -9.70 17.49 6.67
CA THR A 728 -10.30 18.06 7.88
C THR A 728 -9.30 18.73 8.83
N GLY A 729 -7.98 18.56 8.59
CA GLY A 729 -6.92 19.03 9.49
C GLY A 729 -6.47 17.99 10.52
N GLU A 730 -7.25 16.93 10.71
CA GLU A 730 -6.89 15.79 11.55
C GLU A 730 -5.64 15.07 11.02
N VAL A 731 -4.89 14.44 11.91
CA VAL A 731 -3.66 13.73 11.56
C VAL A 731 -3.92 12.23 11.61
N LEU A 732 -3.92 11.58 10.44
CA LEU A 732 -3.91 10.14 10.33
C LEU A 732 -2.60 9.60 10.93
N LYS A 733 -2.71 9.04 12.13
CA LYS A 733 -1.57 8.46 12.84
C LYS A 733 -1.16 7.13 12.16
N PRO A 734 0.16 6.86 12.08
CA PRO A 734 0.65 5.56 11.61
C PRO A 734 0.23 4.45 12.58
N VAL A 735 0.23 3.21 12.09
CA VAL A 735 0.06 2.03 12.94
C VAL A 735 1.28 1.93 13.86
N THR A 736 1.07 1.82 15.16
CA THR A 736 2.14 1.81 16.17
C THR A 736 1.90 0.76 17.25
N TRP A 737 2.98 0.38 17.94
CA TRP A 737 2.91 -0.41 19.17
C TRP A 737 2.51 0.42 20.39
N SER A 738 2.76 1.74 20.37
CA SER A 738 2.57 2.59 21.54
C SER A 738 1.09 2.76 21.87
N ILE A 739 0.75 2.44 23.11
CA ILE A 739 -0.63 2.45 23.63
C ILE A 739 -1.00 3.83 24.22
N ARG A 740 -0.02 4.74 24.38
CA ARG A 740 -0.22 6.08 24.97
C ARG A 740 -0.78 7.06 23.93
N HIS A 741 -2.08 6.99 23.69
CA HIS A 741 -2.69 7.79 22.62
C HIS A 741 -3.04 9.25 22.95
N LYS A 742 -2.96 9.73 24.21
CA LYS A 742 -3.55 11.05 24.55
C LYS A 742 -2.78 12.05 25.43
N GLU A 743 -1.75 11.72 26.23
CA GLU A 743 -1.41 12.64 27.35
C GLU A 743 -0.03 13.33 27.36
N SER A 744 0.94 12.95 26.52
CA SER A 744 2.22 13.67 26.51
C SER A 744 2.53 14.11 25.09
N GLY A 745 2.68 15.41 24.87
CA GLY A 745 3.16 15.99 23.60
C GLY A 745 4.59 15.60 23.24
N GLN A 746 5.09 14.45 23.70
CA GLN A 746 6.34 13.84 23.31
C GLN A 746 6.15 13.10 21.99
N SER A 747 7.15 13.20 21.11
CA SER A 747 7.20 12.51 19.82
C SER A 747 6.81 11.03 19.98
N ASN A 748 5.94 10.54 19.08
CA ASN A 748 5.63 9.12 18.93
C ASN A 748 6.92 8.33 18.71
N HIS A 749 7.60 7.92 19.78
CA HIS A 749 8.71 6.98 19.69
C HIS A 749 8.12 5.64 19.29
N GLN A 750 8.47 5.19 18.10
CA GLN A 750 7.98 3.95 17.55
C GLN A 750 9.12 2.93 17.60
N CYS A 751 9.00 2.00 18.54
CA CYS A 751 9.90 0.86 18.65
C CYS A 751 9.25 -0.37 18.01
N VAL A 752 10.08 -1.27 17.49
CA VAL A 752 9.66 -2.50 16.82
C VAL A 752 10.50 -3.72 17.28
N PRO A 753 9.98 -4.95 17.14
CA PRO A 753 10.68 -6.14 17.61
C PRO A 753 11.91 -6.60 16.81
N LEU A 754 12.07 -6.25 15.53
CA LEU A 754 13.09 -6.83 14.64
C LEU A 754 13.87 -5.77 13.85
N LEU A 755 15.10 -6.11 13.46
CA LEU A 755 15.91 -5.34 12.51
C LEU A 755 15.32 -5.40 11.09
N PRO A 756 15.61 -4.42 10.21
CA PRO A 756 15.24 -4.49 8.80
C PRO A 756 15.82 -5.75 8.13
N VAL A 757 15.09 -6.27 7.13
CA VAL A 757 15.68 -7.22 6.18
C VAL A 757 16.49 -6.43 5.15
N THR A 758 17.80 -6.61 5.16
CA THR A 758 18.73 -5.91 4.27
C THR A 758 18.77 -6.51 2.87
N VAL A 759 19.47 -5.84 1.94
CA VAL A 759 19.76 -6.38 0.62
C VAL A 759 20.58 -7.66 0.72
N ASN A 760 21.61 -7.68 1.57
CA ASN A 760 22.47 -8.84 1.77
C ASN A 760 21.69 -10.01 2.42
N ASP A 761 20.80 -9.73 3.37
CA ASP A 761 19.88 -10.75 3.90
C ASP A 761 19.05 -11.39 2.80
N ALA A 762 18.77 -10.69 1.71
CA ALA A 762 17.95 -11.21 0.62
C ALA A 762 18.75 -11.87 -0.51
N ILE A 763 20.00 -11.49 -0.80
CA ILE A 763 20.68 -11.92 -2.05
C ILE A 763 22.09 -12.50 -1.88
N ALA A 764 22.66 -12.53 -0.67
CA ALA A 764 24.06 -12.94 -0.47
C ALA A 764 24.38 -14.40 -0.84
N ASP A 765 23.39 -15.31 -0.83
CA ASP A 765 23.53 -16.73 -1.19
C ASP A 765 23.47 -17.00 -2.71
N LEU A 766 23.24 -15.98 -3.54
CA LEU A 766 23.13 -16.11 -5.00
C LEU A 766 24.49 -16.14 -5.71
N ASN A 767 24.54 -16.83 -6.86
CA ASN A 767 25.74 -16.91 -7.69
C ASN A 767 26.25 -15.53 -8.14
N ARG A 768 27.51 -15.22 -7.81
CA ARG A 768 28.13 -13.95 -8.21
C ARG A 768 28.46 -13.97 -9.71
N PHE A 769 28.07 -12.92 -10.44
CA PHE A 769 28.48 -12.71 -11.83
C PHE A 769 28.53 -11.23 -12.21
N GLN A 770 29.22 -10.91 -13.30
CA GLN A 770 29.38 -9.53 -13.75
C GLN A 770 29.35 -9.40 -15.28
N ARG A 771 29.19 -8.16 -15.75
CA ARG A 771 29.20 -7.86 -17.19
C ARG A 771 30.63 -7.67 -17.70
N VAL A 772 30.87 -8.13 -18.92
CA VAL A 772 32.09 -7.79 -19.66
C VAL A 772 32.06 -6.29 -19.99
N ASN A 773 33.18 -5.59 -19.78
CA ASN A 773 33.32 -4.22 -20.24
C ASN A 773 33.53 -4.23 -21.77
N PRO A 774 32.67 -3.59 -22.57
CA PRO A 774 32.86 -3.56 -24.02
C PRO A 774 34.01 -2.63 -24.46
N PHE A 775 34.53 -1.77 -23.56
CA PHE A 775 35.57 -0.78 -23.86
C PHE A 775 35.27 0.06 -25.12
N ASN A 776 34.00 0.46 -25.26
CA ASN A 776 33.48 1.14 -26.44
C ASN A 776 34.00 2.59 -26.54
N GLU A 777 34.09 3.29 -25.41
CA GLU A 777 34.51 4.70 -25.32
C GLU A 777 35.91 4.86 -24.70
N ILE A 778 36.24 4.01 -23.72
CA ILE A 778 37.52 4.07 -22.99
C ILE A 778 38.22 2.73 -23.12
N ARG A 779 39.43 2.74 -23.70
CA ARG A 779 40.31 1.55 -23.81
C ARG A 779 40.73 1.02 -22.43
N PRO A 780 40.98 -0.29 -22.27
CA PRO A 780 41.44 -0.88 -21.02
C PRO A 780 42.81 -0.30 -20.60
N GLY A 781 42.92 0.10 -19.34
CA GLY A 781 44.21 0.41 -18.70
C GLY A 781 44.74 -0.73 -17.82
N PRO A 782 45.98 -0.63 -17.29
CA PRO A 782 46.57 -1.65 -16.43
C PRO A 782 45.70 -2.02 -15.22
N LYS A 783 45.18 -1.01 -14.50
CA LYS A 783 44.26 -1.21 -13.37
C LYS A 783 42.98 -1.96 -13.75
N ASP A 784 42.47 -1.76 -14.97
CA ASP A 784 41.28 -2.48 -15.45
C ASP A 784 41.62 -3.97 -15.66
N LEU A 785 42.84 -4.28 -16.12
CA LEU A 785 43.31 -5.66 -16.32
C LEU A 785 43.59 -6.35 -14.98
N ASP A 786 44.22 -5.66 -14.03
CA ASP A 786 44.48 -6.16 -12.68
C ASP A 786 43.16 -6.49 -11.97
N GLU A 787 42.18 -5.57 -12.01
CA GLU A 787 40.86 -5.81 -11.43
C GLU A 787 40.13 -6.97 -12.11
N ILE A 788 40.24 -7.10 -13.45
CA ILE A 788 39.70 -8.26 -14.16
C ILE A 788 40.34 -9.56 -13.66
N GLY A 789 41.66 -9.58 -13.49
CA GLY A 789 42.42 -10.72 -12.96
C GLY A 789 41.97 -11.11 -11.56
N LEU A 790 41.95 -10.15 -10.63
CA LEU A 790 41.51 -10.35 -9.24
C LEU A 790 40.08 -10.91 -9.17
N ARG A 791 39.15 -10.38 -9.97
CA ARG A 791 37.76 -10.85 -9.94
C ARG A 791 37.57 -12.22 -10.59
N LEU A 792 38.43 -12.60 -11.55
CA LEU A 792 38.46 -13.95 -12.09
C LEU A 792 39.04 -14.94 -11.08
N ALA A 793 40.08 -14.54 -10.33
CA ALA A 793 40.62 -15.34 -9.23
C ALA A 793 39.57 -15.60 -8.14
N LYS A 794 38.72 -14.61 -7.83
CA LYS A 794 37.54 -14.76 -6.95
C LYS A 794 36.38 -15.58 -7.56
N GLY A 795 36.59 -16.28 -8.69
CA GLY A 795 35.59 -17.14 -9.33
C GLY A 795 34.38 -16.42 -9.96
N ILE A 796 34.40 -15.09 -10.08
CA ILE A 796 33.24 -14.32 -10.54
C ILE A 796 33.08 -14.43 -12.06
N ARG A 797 32.06 -15.19 -12.50
CA ARG A 797 31.75 -15.40 -13.93
C ARG A 797 31.44 -14.07 -14.65
N ARG A 798 31.80 -14.00 -15.92
CA ARG A 798 31.61 -12.82 -16.77
C ARG A 798 30.70 -13.15 -17.95
N PHE A 799 29.69 -12.32 -18.17
CA PHE A 799 28.75 -12.47 -19.28
C PHE A 799 28.79 -11.26 -20.20
N ASP A 800 28.68 -11.53 -21.50
CA ASP A 800 28.43 -10.45 -22.45
C ASP A 800 27.02 -9.90 -22.24
N ALA A 801 26.91 -8.58 -22.23
CA ALA A 801 25.67 -7.87 -21.99
C ALA A 801 25.30 -6.90 -23.11
N VAL A 802 26.03 -6.93 -24.23
CA VAL A 802 25.67 -6.24 -25.47
C VAL A 802 24.87 -7.15 -26.42
N PRO A 803 23.96 -6.58 -27.23
CA PRO A 803 23.30 -7.34 -28.28
C PRO A 803 24.32 -7.95 -29.24
N SER A 804 24.23 -9.27 -29.44
CA SER A 804 25.02 -10.03 -30.41
C SER A 804 24.11 -10.71 -31.44
N LEU A 805 24.70 -11.38 -32.43
CA LEU A 805 23.96 -12.11 -33.47
C LEU A 805 23.13 -13.27 -32.88
N GLU A 806 23.60 -13.88 -31.79
CA GLU A 806 22.85 -14.86 -31.01
C GLU A 806 22.34 -14.20 -29.71
N PRO A 807 21.05 -13.87 -29.60
CA PRO A 807 20.54 -13.18 -28.42
C PRO A 807 20.60 -14.12 -27.22
N ARG A 808 21.59 -13.95 -26.34
CA ARG A 808 21.70 -14.60 -25.03
C ARG A 808 21.58 -13.55 -23.93
N LEU A 809 20.79 -13.83 -22.89
CA LEU A 809 20.70 -12.93 -21.74
C LEU A 809 21.99 -12.95 -20.92
N ALA A 810 22.23 -11.90 -20.14
CA ALA A 810 23.40 -11.82 -19.28
C ALA A 810 23.07 -12.40 -17.89
N GLY A 811 23.65 -13.55 -17.56
CA GLY A 811 23.46 -14.28 -16.30
C GLY A 811 23.13 -15.76 -16.55
N PHE A 812 22.52 -16.42 -15.58
CA PHE A 812 22.18 -17.84 -15.62
C PHE A 812 20.74 -18.03 -16.09
N THR A 813 20.55 -18.35 -17.36
CA THR A 813 19.23 -18.56 -17.98
C THR A 813 18.61 -19.91 -17.61
N ASP A 814 19.45 -20.92 -17.44
CA ASP A 814 19.04 -22.24 -16.97
C ASP A 814 19.14 -22.30 -15.44
N PRO A 815 18.38 -23.19 -14.78
CA PRO A 815 18.55 -23.45 -13.35
C PRO A 815 20.01 -23.80 -13.01
N VAL A 816 20.51 -23.22 -11.91
CA VAL A 816 21.85 -23.51 -11.41
C VAL A 816 21.83 -23.70 -9.90
N PRO A 817 22.70 -24.52 -9.31
CA PRO A 817 22.80 -24.65 -7.86
C PRO A 817 22.99 -23.30 -7.16
N TYR A 818 22.40 -23.11 -5.98
CA TYR A 818 22.72 -21.94 -5.14
C TYR A 818 24.22 -21.90 -4.84
N ALA A 819 24.79 -20.71 -4.75
CA ALA A 819 26.21 -20.55 -4.42
C ALA A 819 26.49 -20.96 -2.97
N HIS A 820 25.55 -20.66 -2.07
CA HIS A 820 25.66 -20.98 -0.66
C HIS A 820 24.35 -21.58 -0.11
N PRO A 821 24.41 -22.32 1.01
CA PRO A 821 23.24 -22.54 1.86
C PRO A 821 22.64 -21.19 2.31
N PRO A 822 21.37 -21.16 2.77
CA PRO A 822 20.78 -19.93 3.30
C PRO A 822 21.64 -19.33 4.41
N MET A 823 22.06 -18.07 4.24
CA MET A 823 22.91 -17.31 5.16
C MET A 823 22.11 -16.37 6.07
N SER A 824 20.81 -16.22 5.79
CA SER A 824 19.87 -15.47 6.61
C SER A 824 18.57 -16.24 6.79
N ARG A 825 17.82 -15.91 7.84
CA ARG A 825 16.47 -16.45 8.01
C ARG A 825 15.51 -16.05 6.88
N TYR A 826 15.74 -14.89 6.24
CA TYR A 826 14.96 -14.47 5.08
C TYR A 826 15.19 -15.39 3.87
N GLN A 827 16.44 -15.75 3.58
CA GLN A 827 16.79 -16.71 2.54
C GLN A 827 16.22 -18.10 2.83
N LEU A 828 16.24 -18.53 4.10
CA LEU A 828 15.63 -19.80 4.52
C LEU A 828 14.14 -19.83 4.17
N TRP A 829 13.42 -18.74 4.48
CA TRP A 829 11.99 -18.62 4.21
C TRP A 829 11.66 -18.61 2.72
N ILE A 830 12.32 -17.74 1.93
CA ILE A 830 12.01 -17.63 0.49
C ILE A 830 12.42 -18.88 -0.31
N ARG A 831 13.44 -19.63 0.14
CA ARG A 831 13.89 -20.88 -0.52
C ARG A 831 13.05 -22.10 -0.15
N GLN A 832 12.09 -21.98 0.76
CA GLN A 832 11.27 -23.10 1.19
C GLN A 832 10.52 -23.74 0.00
N GLY A 833 10.86 -24.99 -0.28
CA GLY A 833 10.30 -25.76 -1.41
C GLY A 833 10.87 -25.43 -2.80
N ALA A 834 11.92 -24.61 -2.91
CA ALA A 834 12.55 -24.25 -4.19
C ALA A 834 13.63 -25.24 -4.67
N GLY A 835 13.95 -26.26 -3.88
CA GLY A 835 15.03 -27.22 -4.20
C GLY A 835 16.43 -26.63 -4.01
N ALA A 836 17.43 -27.24 -4.67
CA ALA A 836 18.85 -26.86 -4.55
C ALA A 836 19.32 -25.86 -5.62
N GLU A 837 18.43 -25.46 -6.54
CA GLU A 837 18.76 -24.61 -7.68
C GLU A 837 17.99 -23.28 -7.66
N VAL A 838 18.58 -22.26 -8.28
CA VAL A 838 18.00 -20.94 -8.48
C VAL A 838 17.63 -20.73 -9.94
N THR A 839 16.41 -20.23 -10.17
CA THR A 839 15.91 -19.82 -11.49
C THR A 839 15.85 -18.29 -11.59
N HIS A 840 15.64 -17.75 -12.80
CA HIS A 840 15.46 -16.31 -13.04
C HIS A 840 16.65 -15.42 -12.66
N HIS A 841 17.87 -15.98 -12.56
CA HIS A 841 19.06 -15.23 -12.16
C HIS A 841 19.82 -14.63 -13.35
N TYR A 842 19.12 -13.79 -14.12
CA TYR A 842 19.64 -13.11 -15.31
C TYR A 842 19.13 -11.67 -15.42
N THR A 843 19.74 -10.91 -16.34
CA THR A 843 19.44 -9.50 -16.63
C THR A 843 19.18 -9.29 -18.13
N ARG A 844 18.41 -8.24 -18.47
CA ARG A 844 18.24 -7.82 -19.87
C ARG A 844 19.53 -7.24 -20.46
N LEU A 845 19.63 -7.31 -21.78
CA LEU A 845 20.73 -6.73 -22.55
C LEU A 845 20.59 -5.22 -22.70
N PHE A 846 21.74 -4.53 -22.85
CA PHE A 846 21.81 -3.09 -23.04
C PHE A 846 22.85 -2.71 -24.09
N PRO A 847 22.72 -1.55 -24.77
CA PRO A 847 23.76 -1.02 -25.65
C PRO A 847 25.12 -0.88 -24.95
N ALA A 848 26.20 -1.00 -25.71
CA ALA A 848 27.59 -1.01 -25.22
C ALA A 848 27.90 0.16 -24.29
N ARG A 849 27.46 1.36 -24.68
CA ARG A 849 27.64 2.60 -23.92
C ARG A 849 26.98 2.55 -22.53
N ILE A 850 25.83 1.89 -22.40
CA ILE A 850 25.16 1.73 -21.09
C ILE A 850 25.90 0.70 -20.25
N VAL A 851 26.33 -0.42 -20.85
CA VAL A 851 27.09 -1.47 -20.16
C VAL A 851 28.41 -0.91 -19.63
N GLU A 852 29.16 -0.17 -20.44
CA GLU A 852 30.42 0.44 -20.02
C GLU A 852 30.25 1.39 -18.83
N ARG A 853 29.17 2.20 -18.83
CA ARG A 853 28.82 3.05 -17.67
C ARG A 853 28.56 2.21 -16.43
N VAL A 854 27.69 1.20 -16.50
CA VAL A 854 27.36 0.31 -15.36
C VAL A 854 28.61 -0.32 -14.75
N VAL A 855 29.52 -0.80 -15.58
CA VAL A 855 30.74 -1.49 -15.17
C VAL A 855 31.76 -0.52 -14.55
N ARG A 856 31.75 0.76 -14.93
CA ARG A 856 32.67 1.78 -14.42
C ARG A 856 32.15 2.62 -13.25
N VAL A 857 30.91 2.39 -12.77
CA VAL A 857 30.47 2.98 -11.49
C VAL A 857 31.28 2.33 -10.35
N PRO A 858 31.89 3.10 -9.43
CA PRO A 858 32.66 2.57 -8.30
C PRO A 858 31.90 1.54 -7.48
N LEU A 859 32.57 0.51 -6.97
CA LEU A 859 31.99 -0.55 -6.12
C LEU A 859 31.90 -0.11 -4.65
N THR A 860 31.35 1.08 -4.40
CA THR A 860 31.12 1.59 -3.05
C THR A 860 29.62 1.80 -2.82
N PRO A 861 29.14 1.64 -1.57
CA PRO A 861 27.74 1.88 -1.23
C PRO A 861 27.27 3.25 -1.74
N ASN A 862 26.07 3.28 -2.33
CA ASN A 862 25.44 4.49 -2.87
C ASN A 862 26.21 5.23 -3.99
N ALA A 863 27.27 4.65 -4.56
CA ALA A 863 27.91 5.19 -5.77
C ALA A 863 26.90 5.37 -6.89
N ASN A 864 27.02 6.45 -7.68
CA ASN A 864 26.07 6.79 -8.73
C ASN A 864 26.81 7.33 -9.98
N HIS A 865 26.05 7.91 -10.90
CA HIS A 865 26.61 8.52 -12.11
C HIS A 865 27.74 9.53 -11.85
N GLU A 866 27.79 10.22 -10.69
CA GLU A 866 28.84 11.20 -10.39
C GLU A 866 30.24 10.58 -10.35
N GLY A 867 30.34 9.29 -10.01
CA GLY A 867 31.59 8.52 -10.01
C GLY A 867 32.10 8.13 -11.40
N LEU A 868 31.39 8.44 -12.49
CA LEU A 868 31.80 8.07 -13.84
C LEU A 868 32.97 8.93 -14.36
N PRO A 869 33.89 8.33 -15.15
CA PRO A 869 34.93 9.07 -15.87
C PRO A 869 34.34 10.12 -16.81
N ALA A 870 35.05 11.24 -17.01
CA ALA A 870 34.56 12.40 -17.79
C ALA A 870 33.97 12.04 -19.16
N LYS A 871 34.59 11.13 -19.91
CA LYS A 871 34.12 10.67 -21.24
C LYS A 871 32.77 9.92 -21.21
N LEU A 872 32.43 9.32 -20.08
CA LEU A 872 31.20 8.53 -19.91
C LEU A 872 30.10 9.29 -19.18
N ARG A 873 30.38 10.50 -18.70
CA ARG A 873 29.41 11.40 -18.09
C ARG A 873 28.30 11.76 -19.10
N VAL A 874 27.12 12.07 -18.57
CA VAL A 874 25.92 12.42 -19.34
C VAL A 874 25.75 13.94 -19.24
N GLY A 875 26.08 14.70 -20.30
CA GLY A 875 26.31 16.15 -20.29
C GLY A 875 25.39 16.99 -19.37
N ARG A 876 24.07 16.95 -19.57
CA ARG A 876 23.11 17.77 -18.79
C ARG A 876 23.00 17.40 -17.30
N LEU A 877 23.45 16.21 -16.87
CA LEU A 877 23.34 15.73 -15.49
C LEU A 877 24.38 16.36 -14.55
N PHE A 878 25.51 16.81 -15.09
CA PHE A 878 26.63 17.35 -14.32
C PHE A 878 26.61 18.87 -14.20
N GLU A 879 25.75 19.53 -14.98
CA GLU A 879 25.56 20.99 -14.99
C GLU A 879 24.41 21.45 -14.09
N SER A 880 23.59 20.52 -13.59
CA SER A 880 22.46 20.83 -12.71
C SER A 880 22.87 21.17 -11.27
N SER A 881 22.46 22.34 -10.78
CA SER A 881 22.60 22.78 -9.39
C SER A 881 21.28 22.64 -8.59
N GLY A 882 21.38 22.55 -7.26
CA GLY A 882 20.20 22.55 -6.36
C GLY A 882 19.29 21.32 -6.51
N ASP A 883 17.97 21.52 -6.55
CA ASP A 883 16.98 20.43 -6.59
C ASP A 883 16.97 19.63 -7.90
N ALA A 884 17.52 20.20 -8.99
CA ALA A 884 17.73 19.46 -10.24
C ALA A 884 18.77 18.33 -10.04
N ARG A 885 19.85 18.57 -9.28
CA ARG A 885 20.86 17.54 -8.95
C ARG A 885 20.27 16.38 -8.16
N LYS A 886 19.42 16.67 -7.17
CA LYS A 886 18.73 15.64 -6.37
C LYS A 886 17.87 14.69 -7.20
N ARG A 887 17.30 15.16 -8.33
CA ARG A 887 16.50 14.32 -9.25
C ARG A 887 17.33 13.26 -9.97
N TYR A 888 18.65 13.42 -10.06
CA TYR A 888 19.54 12.52 -10.78
C TYR A 888 20.42 11.65 -9.87
N ASP A 889 20.40 11.86 -8.55
CA ASP A 889 21.19 11.09 -7.57
C ASP A 889 21.04 9.55 -7.70
N ARG A 890 19.88 9.09 -8.19
CA ARG A 890 19.58 7.67 -8.36
C ARG A 890 20.08 7.07 -9.68
N VAL A 891 20.39 7.93 -10.66
CA VAL A 891 20.85 7.52 -12.00
C VAL A 891 22.21 6.83 -11.89
N TYR A 892 22.31 5.64 -12.50
CA TYR A 892 23.42 4.69 -12.38
C TYR A 892 23.79 4.40 -10.92
N GLY A 893 22.82 4.47 -10.00
CA GLY A 893 23.03 4.28 -8.57
C GLY A 893 23.16 2.81 -8.17
N ARG A 894 24.20 2.49 -7.40
CA ARG A 894 24.32 1.25 -6.60
C ARG A 894 23.46 1.32 -5.37
N ILE A 895 22.84 0.18 -5.07
CA ILE A 895 22.21 -0.05 -3.78
C ILE A 895 23.29 -0.38 -2.74
N ASP A 896 22.93 -0.23 -1.48
CA ASP A 896 23.76 -0.49 -0.31
C ASP A 896 23.36 -1.87 0.24
N GLY A 897 24.34 -2.77 0.41
CA GLY A 897 24.11 -4.16 0.81
C GLY A 897 23.51 -4.28 2.22
N ASP A 898 23.87 -3.35 3.10
CA ASP A 898 23.51 -3.38 4.53
C ASP A 898 22.24 -2.57 4.83
N HIS A 899 21.60 -2.07 3.77
CA HIS A 899 20.32 -1.37 3.85
C HIS A 899 19.25 -2.10 3.04
N ILE A 900 18.01 -1.66 3.16
CA ILE A 900 16.88 -2.19 2.37
C ILE A 900 16.99 -1.78 0.88
N PHE A 901 16.41 -2.59 0.01
CA PHE A 901 16.15 -2.23 -1.38
C PHE A 901 15.33 -0.94 -1.48
N GLN A 902 15.61 -0.17 -2.52
CA GLN A 902 14.64 0.82 -3.00
C GLN A 902 13.44 0.11 -3.63
N THR A 903 12.34 0.84 -3.80
CA THR A 903 11.10 0.29 -4.36
C THR A 903 11.35 -0.48 -5.65
N ALA A 904 10.98 -1.77 -5.67
CA ALA A 904 11.06 -2.61 -6.85
C ALA A 904 10.26 -1.99 -8.01
N LEU A 905 10.94 -1.78 -9.13
CA LEU A 905 10.42 -1.02 -10.27
C LEU A 905 9.84 -1.94 -11.32
N THR A 906 8.83 -1.46 -12.04
CA THR A 906 8.28 -2.13 -13.23
C THR A 906 9.22 -2.07 -14.44
N THR A 907 10.24 -1.20 -14.38
CA THR A 907 11.27 -1.08 -15.40
C THR A 907 12.62 -0.91 -14.73
N VAL A 908 13.48 -1.91 -14.89
CA VAL A 908 14.85 -1.89 -14.37
C VAL A 908 15.78 -1.34 -15.46
N ALA A 909 16.12 -0.06 -15.32
CA ALA A 909 16.99 0.66 -16.24
C ALA A 909 17.97 1.55 -15.47
N PRO A 910 19.28 1.45 -15.72
CA PRO A 910 20.28 2.16 -14.94
C PRO A 910 20.29 3.68 -15.21
N ASN A 911 19.72 4.13 -16.33
CA ASN A 911 19.55 5.53 -16.67
C ASN A 911 18.22 6.14 -16.16
N SER A 912 17.43 5.39 -15.40
CA SER A 912 16.16 5.88 -14.84
C SER A 912 16.41 6.90 -13.72
N LYS A 913 15.63 7.99 -13.70
CA LYS A 913 15.56 8.93 -12.57
C LYS A 913 14.95 8.28 -11.32
N VAL A 914 14.18 7.22 -11.51
CA VAL A 914 13.36 6.57 -10.48
C VAL A 914 14.05 5.27 -10.04
N GLY A 915 14.97 5.37 -9.08
CA GLY A 915 15.50 4.22 -8.34
C GLY A 915 16.97 3.84 -8.62
N ARG A 916 17.62 3.25 -7.62
CA ARG A 916 18.98 2.68 -7.68
C ARG A 916 18.86 1.20 -8.02
N VAL A 917 19.52 0.74 -9.08
CA VAL A 917 19.33 -0.60 -9.66
C VAL A 917 20.62 -1.35 -9.93
N LEU A 918 21.78 -0.79 -9.57
CA LEU A 918 23.05 -1.50 -9.68
C LEU A 918 23.30 -2.34 -8.42
N HIS A 919 23.84 -3.54 -8.62
CA HIS A 919 24.19 -4.46 -7.53
C HIS A 919 25.22 -3.84 -6.58
N PRO A 920 25.21 -4.13 -5.26
CA PRO A 920 26.16 -3.54 -4.29
C PRO A 920 27.62 -3.74 -4.69
N ASN A 921 28.02 -5.00 -4.91
CA ASN A 921 29.42 -5.41 -5.11
C ASN A 921 29.69 -6.10 -6.47
N GLN A 922 28.74 -6.08 -7.41
CA GLN A 922 28.88 -6.70 -8.73
C GLN A 922 28.69 -5.66 -9.85
N LYS A 923 29.47 -5.76 -10.93
CA LYS A 923 29.43 -4.82 -12.06
C LYS A 923 28.28 -5.12 -13.02
N ARG A 924 27.04 -5.06 -12.51
CA ARG A 924 25.80 -5.33 -13.24
C ARG A 924 24.60 -4.64 -12.58
N ILE A 925 23.46 -4.68 -13.27
CA ILE A 925 22.16 -4.35 -12.67
C ILE A 925 21.63 -5.56 -11.88
N LEU A 926 20.56 -5.33 -11.11
CA LEU A 926 19.81 -6.39 -10.45
C LEU A 926 19.15 -7.36 -11.46
N THR A 927 19.09 -8.63 -11.09
CA THR A 927 18.44 -9.73 -11.83
C THR A 927 16.93 -9.79 -11.55
N VAL A 928 16.20 -10.56 -12.35
CA VAL A 928 14.78 -10.86 -12.10
C VAL A 928 14.59 -11.49 -10.72
N ARG A 929 15.38 -12.52 -10.37
CA ARG A 929 15.37 -13.18 -9.07
C ARG A 929 15.63 -12.22 -7.90
N GLU A 930 16.63 -11.34 -8.00
CA GLU A 930 16.92 -10.36 -6.92
C GLU A 930 15.77 -9.37 -6.73
N CYS A 931 15.13 -8.91 -7.80
CA CYS A 931 13.92 -8.09 -7.71
C CYS A 931 12.73 -8.86 -7.10
N ALA A 932 12.58 -10.15 -7.43
CA ALA A 932 11.54 -11.01 -6.87
C ALA A 932 11.73 -11.20 -5.36
N ARG A 933 12.98 -11.44 -4.93
CA ARG A 933 13.34 -11.51 -3.51
C ARG A 933 13.14 -10.18 -2.79
N ALA A 934 13.38 -9.02 -3.42
CA ALA A 934 13.04 -7.73 -2.80
C ALA A 934 11.52 -7.56 -2.51
N GLN A 935 10.66 -8.23 -3.28
CA GLN A 935 9.21 -8.32 -3.05
C GLN A 935 8.81 -9.45 -2.08
N GLY A 936 9.72 -10.34 -1.72
CA GLY A 936 9.48 -11.53 -0.89
C GLY A 936 8.78 -12.68 -1.61
N PHE A 937 8.88 -12.76 -2.93
CA PHE A 937 8.41 -13.94 -3.65
C PHE A 937 9.24 -15.17 -3.25
N PRO A 938 8.60 -16.34 -3.03
CA PRO A 938 9.31 -17.60 -2.91
C PRO A 938 10.17 -17.88 -4.14
N ASP A 939 11.29 -18.55 -3.95
CA ASP A 939 12.22 -18.84 -5.05
C ASP A 939 11.64 -19.83 -6.07
N LYS A 940 10.69 -20.66 -5.65
CA LYS A 940 9.89 -21.53 -6.52
C LYS A 940 8.84 -20.80 -7.37
N TYR A 941 8.62 -19.50 -7.13
CA TYR A 941 7.61 -18.75 -7.88
C TYR A 941 8.11 -18.48 -9.30
N GLU A 942 7.33 -18.90 -10.30
CA GLU A 942 7.68 -18.83 -11.72
C GLU A 942 7.09 -17.60 -12.39
N PHE A 943 7.81 -16.97 -13.33
CA PHE A 943 7.36 -15.76 -14.04
C PHE A 943 7.37 -15.96 -15.56
N HIS A 944 6.18 -15.95 -16.16
CA HIS A 944 5.95 -16.21 -17.58
C HIS A 944 5.78 -14.92 -18.39
N SER A 945 6.05 -15.01 -19.71
CA SER A 945 5.78 -13.95 -20.68
C SER A 945 5.43 -14.57 -22.02
N VAL A 946 4.47 -13.98 -22.73
CA VAL A 946 4.09 -14.38 -24.10
C VAL A 946 4.95 -13.71 -25.17
N ASN A 947 5.86 -12.81 -24.79
CA ASN A 947 6.74 -12.14 -25.74
C ASN A 947 7.78 -13.10 -26.31
N THR A 948 8.11 -12.97 -27.60
CA THR A 948 9.15 -13.80 -28.26
C THR A 948 10.56 -13.23 -28.08
N LYS A 949 10.67 -11.91 -27.94
CA LYS A 949 11.96 -11.23 -27.72
C LYS A 949 12.40 -11.37 -26.26
N LEU A 950 13.61 -11.89 -26.05
CA LEU A 950 14.17 -12.09 -24.70
C LEU A 950 14.19 -10.81 -23.85
N SER A 951 14.51 -9.66 -24.45
CA SER A 951 14.50 -8.38 -23.73
C SER A 951 13.11 -7.97 -23.24
N ASP A 952 12.06 -8.24 -24.03
CA ASP A 952 10.67 -7.94 -23.67
C ASP A 952 10.16 -8.94 -22.63
N ARG A 953 10.56 -10.23 -22.69
CA ARG A 953 10.27 -11.22 -21.64
C ARG A 953 10.76 -10.76 -20.26
N VAL A 954 12.04 -10.36 -20.18
CA VAL A 954 12.62 -9.84 -18.93
C VAL A 954 11.90 -8.56 -18.47
N ALA A 955 11.48 -7.71 -19.39
CA ALA A 955 10.72 -6.51 -19.06
C ALA A 955 9.35 -6.84 -18.45
N ASP A 956 8.64 -7.85 -18.97
CA ASP A 956 7.36 -8.28 -18.42
C ASP A 956 7.52 -8.92 -17.04
N GLN A 957 8.54 -9.76 -16.84
CA GLN A 957 8.84 -10.34 -15.52
C GLN A 957 9.10 -9.24 -14.48
N HIS A 958 9.93 -8.24 -14.82
CA HIS A 958 10.13 -7.08 -13.95
C HIS A 958 8.85 -6.26 -13.74
N ARG A 959 7.98 -6.16 -14.74
CA ARG A 959 6.68 -5.47 -14.62
C ARG A 959 5.75 -6.20 -13.65
N GLN A 960 5.64 -7.51 -13.77
CA GLN A 960 4.85 -8.36 -12.86
C GLN A 960 5.34 -8.21 -11.42
N ILE A 961 6.65 -8.43 -11.20
CA ILE A 961 7.30 -8.23 -9.89
C ILE A 961 7.09 -6.80 -9.39
N GLY A 962 7.30 -5.81 -10.26
CA GLY A 962 7.21 -4.39 -9.95
C GLY A 962 5.79 -3.89 -9.70
N ASN A 963 4.75 -4.61 -10.13
CA ASN A 963 3.34 -4.27 -9.87
C ASN A 963 2.82 -4.94 -8.59
N ALA A 964 3.34 -6.11 -8.25
CA ALA A 964 2.92 -6.90 -7.11
C ALA A 964 2.93 -6.13 -5.77
N VAL A 965 2.03 -6.56 -4.89
CA VAL A 965 2.08 -6.27 -3.45
C VAL A 965 3.16 -7.14 -2.82
N PRO A 966 4.07 -6.58 -2.00
CA PRO A 966 5.06 -7.36 -1.28
C PRO A 966 4.42 -8.50 -0.48
N VAL A 967 4.92 -9.70 -0.68
CA VAL A 967 4.40 -10.93 -0.08
C VAL A 967 4.35 -10.85 1.46
N PRO A 968 5.38 -10.33 2.17
CA PRO A 968 5.32 -10.20 3.63
C PRO A 968 4.22 -9.25 4.13
N LEU A 969 3.91 -8.19 3.36
CA LEU A 969 2.80 -7.29 3.69
C LEU A 969 1.45 -8.01 3.50
N GLY A 970 1.30 -8.78 2.42
CA GLY A 970 0.12 -9.61 2.18
C GLY A 970 -0.09 -10.61 3.31
N LEU A 971 0.95 -11.35 3.71
CA LEU A 971 0.91 -12.27 4.84
C LEU A 971 0.48 -11.58 6.14
N ALA A 972 1.06 -10.42 6.48
CA ALA A 972 0.72 -9.68 7.69
C ALA A 972 -0.75 -9.20 7.70
N LEU A 973 -1.26 -8.74 6.55
CA LEU A 973 -2.68 -8.38 6.39
C LEU A 973 -3.59 -9.61 6.51
N GLY A 974 -3.20 -10.73 5.91
CA GLY A 974 -3.94 -11.98 5.98
C GLY A 974 -4.03 -12.56 7.40
N LYS A 975 -2.99 -12.38 8.24
CA LYS A 975 -3.02 -12.76 9.66
C LYS A 975 -4.01 -11.92 10.47
N GLU A 976 -4.10 -10.61 10.22
CA GLU A 976 -5.09 -9.75 10.90
C GLU A 976 -6.54 -10.04 10.44
N LEU A 977 -6.72 -10.44 9.17
CA LEU A 977 -7.98 -10.98 8.69
C LEU A 977 -8.35 -12.28 9.42
N GLY A 978 -7.40 -13.19 9.59
CA GLY A 978 -7.59 -14.43 10.36
C GLY A 978 -8.06 -14.17 11.79
N LYS A 979 -7.45 -13.21 12.49
CA LYS A 979 -7.90 -12.80 13.84
C LYS A 979 -9.34 -12.30 13.85
N ALA A 980 -9.75 -11.52 12.85
CA ALA A 980 -11.13 -11.06 12.73
C ALA A 980 -12.10 -12.22 12.45
N LEU A 981 -11.68 -13.22 11.66
CA LEU A 981 -12.47 -14.42 11.39
C LEU A 981 -12.64 -15.30 12.63
N MET A 982 -11.58 -15.47 13.44
CA MET A 982 -11.67 -16.22 14.70
C MET A 982 -12.72 -15.60 15.63
N LEU A 983 -12.67 -14.27 15.82
CA LEU A 983 -13.67 -13.55 16.60
C LEU A 983 -15.09 -13.73 16.04
N TYR A 984 -15.23 -13.75 14.71
CA TYR A 984 -16.52 -13.97 14.07
C TYR A 984 -17.06 -15.38 14.32
N TRP A 985 -16.22 -16.40 14.18
CA TRP A 985 -16.61 -17.79 14.41
C TRP A 985 -16.94 -18.08 15.87
N ASP A 986 -16.19 -17.51 16.81
CA ASP A 986 -16.49 -17.60 18.24
C ASP A 986 -17.87 -17.02 18.56
N GLN A 987 -18.18 -15.84 18.02
CA GLN A 987 -19.51 -15.21 18.19
C GLN A 987 -20.65 -16.05 17.60
N GLN A 988 -20.42 -16.74 16.48
CA GLN A 988 -21.42 -17.64 15.91
C GLN A 988 -21.66 -18.88 16.76
N ASP A 989 -20.58 -19.52 17.22
CA ASP A 989 -20.68 -20.77 17.98
C ASP A 989 -21.36 -20.51 19.36
N VAL A 990 -21.12 -19.36 20.00
CA VAL A 990 -21.84 -18.92 21.21
C VAL A 990 -23.34 -18.74 20.94
N ASN A 991 -23.71 -18.00 19.88
CA ASN A 991 -25.13 -17.77 19.53
C ASN A 991 -25.88 -19.07 19.20
N VAL A 992 -25.22 -20.07 18.62
CA VAL A 992 -25.81 -21.39 18.36
C VAL A 992 -26.04 -22.15 19.68
N SER A 993 -25.07 -22.10 20.60
CA SER A 993 -25.22 -22.73 21.91
C SER A 993 -26.36 -22.12 22.74
N GLU A 994 -26.51 -20.79 22.75
CA GLU A 994 -27.59 -20.10 23.45
C GLU A 994 -28.98 -20.41 22.85
N ARG A 995 -29.08 -20.50 21.51
CA ARG A 995 -30.31 -20.94 20.82
C ARG A 995 -30.66 -22.41 21.08
N SER A 996 -29.66 -23.27 21.32
CA SER A 996 -29.88 -24.66 21.67
C SER A 996 -30.28 -24.86 23.14
N LEU A 997 -30.06 -23.86 23.99
CA LEU A 997 -30.40 -23.84 25.42
C LEU A 997 -31.68 -23.05 25.73
N SER A 998 -32.34 -22.44 24.73
CA SER A 998 -33.69 -21.90 24.88
C SER A 998 -34.73 -23.00 24.58
N PRO A 999 -35.45 -23.53 25.59
CA PRO A 999 -36.68 -24.25 25.30
C PRO A 999 -37.75 -23.21 24.93
N GLU A 1000 -38.17 -23.24 23.66
CA GLU A 1000 -39.37 -22.61 23.12
C GLU A 1000 -39.39 -21.07 23.05
N VAL A 1001 -39.42 -20.54 21.81
CA VAL A 1001 -40.52 -19.69 21.31
C VAL A 1001 -40.89 -20.15 19.90
#